data_AF-W6Y9A9-F1
#
_entry.id   AF-W6Y9A9-F1
#
_cell.length_a   1.000
_cell.length_b   1.000
_cell.length_c   1.000
_cell.angle_alpha   90.00
_cell.angle_beta   90.00
_cell.angle_gamma   90.00
#
_symmetry.space_group_name_H-M   'P 1'
#
loop_
_entity.id
_entity.type
_entity.pdbx_description
1 polymer ?
#
loop_
_entity_poly.entity_id
_entity_poly.type
_entity_poly.pdbx_seq_one_letter_code
_entity_poly.pdbx_strand_id
1 'polypeptide(L)'
;MDEGPPPPEGVVAPHAGPPLKRPRADSDDSASIESIRSVRTLASDDLDYVHENGRTYANESYYLPCVYKPNNDFVEQDRLSLQHEIFVRALKGKLTTTKLLPSTRRILDLGTGPGHWAVSMAQQYPRAEVVGIDITEWDIETTEATLGESGVTWELDDLDVWGREIHVDDLIAKLAELDLATNMIHRDPIESPRKIHQDTGLSDAATSPSNLSEESLTIDLTSLNPKSEPGWHFSDTFELIHLRNMKGTFTHWEGVYEEIYKSLSPGGWVELADWDLGQVPLGPGDKVVMPTLRKLYVAFMEASFRSGRPLGLFYMHHSYLEEAGFVDIQTTHVNVPVGQWVDDEAQKSLGKMMFVLGMEIFEPVCLRLLTRWGSKNKVWTEDELRADVRLAQQEIKDYVERSERGEVEGWCASFKWITARKSWHADKCIQFLAEPFHRMFFLDNLAIGYPHAEIERVSVGWLLIFSAAVPLGLLVAWALLFRPGSHKAHVTILGLIISLILTSFITDVIKNAVGRPRPDLIARCKPAPGTPAHQLVTYKVCTETDHHTLHDGWRSFPSGHSSFAFSGLGYLSLFLAGQCHVYRPRADLARVLLALAPLLGAALIAISRCEDYRHDVYDVTVGSLLGLAIAHYTYRRYYPALRNRLCATPFPNPADEKGWGKVKGDEESARGVQEFELSEFDEEGDGDSEARLLNGGRR
;
A
#
# COMPACT_ATOMS: atom_id res chain seq x y z
N MET A 1 2.64 -75.17 7.26
CA MET A 1 1.48 -75.04 8.17
C MET A 1 0.76 -73.78 7.73
N ASP A 2 -0.53 -73.92 7.45
CA ASP A 2 -1.45 -72.85 7.05
C ASP A 2 -1.42 -71.66 8.01
N GLU A 3 -1.47 -70.44 7.47
CA GLU A 3 -2.20 -69.34 8.09
C GLU A 3 -3.01 -68.61 7.02
N GLY A 4 -4.30 -68.43 7.31
CA GLY A 4 -5.35 -68.03 6.37
C GLY A 4 -5.41 -66.53 6.05
N PRO A 5 -6.44 -66.11 5.27
CA PRO A 5 -6.50 -64.77 4.70
C PRO A 5 -6.92 -63.69 5.72
N PRO A 6 -6.54 -62.42 5.47
CA PRO A 6 -6.81 -61.31 6.38
C PRO A 6 -8.31 -60.91 6.42
N PRO A 7 -8.76 -60.25 7.51
CA PRO A 7 -10.16 -59.89 7.73
C PRO A 7 -10.62 -58.68 6.88
N PRO A 8 -11.95 -58.48 6.70
CA PRO A 8 -12.49 -57.55 5.72
C PRO A 8 -12.50 -56.08 6.20
N GLU A 9 -12.39 -55.19 5.21
CA GLU A 9 -12.33 -53.74 5.31
C GLU A 9 -13.48 -53.12 6.10
N GLY A 10 -13.14 -52.41 7.17
CA GLY A 10 -14.02 -51.46 7.85
C GLY A 10 -13.90 -50.08 7.22
N VAL A 11 -15.05 -49.52 6.85
CA VAL A 11 -15.28 -48.22 6.20
C VAL A 11 -14.43 -47.10 6.81
N VAL A 12 -13.35 -46.72 6.12
CA VAL A 12 -12.64 -45.45 6.32
C VAL A 12 -13.28 -44.42 5.40
N ALA A 13 -13.70 -43.29 5.97
CA ALA A 13 -14.25 -42.15 5.24
C ALA A 13 -13.28 -41.72 4.11
N PRO A 14 -13.78 -41.35 2.92
CA PRO A 14 -12.92 -41.03 1.80
C PRO A 14 -12.01 -39.85 2.17
N HIS A 15 -10.70 -40.07 2.00
CA HIS A 15 -9.70 -39.01 2.00
C HIS A 15 -10.18 -37.89 1.08
N ALA A 16 -10.29 -36.68 1.64
CA ALA A 16 -10.45 -35.48 0.83
C ALA A 16 -9.27 -35.44 -0.15
N GLY A 17 -9.57 -35.44 -1.45
CA GLY A 17 -8.56 -35.41 -2.50
C GLY A 17 -7.66 -34.19 -2.38
N PRO A 18 -6.49 -34.21 -3.05
CA PRO A 18 -5.59 -33.06 -3.10
C PRO A 18 -6.37 -31.82 -3.60
N PRO A 19 -6.07 -30.61 -3.09
CA PRO A 19 -6.73 -29.39 -3.52
C PRO A 19 -6.62 -29.25 -5.05
N LEU A 20 -7.73 -28.82 -5.65
CA LEU A 20 -7.89 -28.67 -7.10
C LEU A 20 -6.80 -27.76 -7.68
N LYS A 21 -5.99 -28.30 -8.60
CA LYS A 21 -5.17 -27.49 -9.52
C LYS A 21 -6.10 -26.54 -10.30
N ARG A 22 -5.73 -25.26 -10.43
CA ARG A 22 -6.51 -24.25 -11.15
C ARG A 22 -6.77 -24.70 -12.61
N PRO A 23 -7.94 -24.41 -13.21
CA PRO A 23 -8.24 -24.83 -14.59
C PRO A 23 -7.44 -24.02 -15.63
N ARG A 24 -7.00 -24.71 -16.69
CA ARG A 24 -6.51 -24.12 -17.95
C ARG A 24 -7.58 -23.19 -18.53
N ALA A 25 -7.21 -21.95 -18.88
CA ALA A 25 -7.98 -21.19 -19.86
C ALA A 25 -7.54 -21.65 -21.26
N ASP A 26 -8.52 -21.90 -22.13
CA ASP A 26 -8.36 -22.53 -23.43
C ASP A 26 -7.40 -21.78 -24.36
N SER A 27 -6.62 -22.58 -25.08
CA SER A 27 -5.63 -22.18 -26.09
C SER A 27 -6.31 -21.77 -27.39
N ASP A 28 -6.03 -20.56 -27.85
CA ASP A 28 -5.96 -20.23 -29.28
C ASP A 28 -4.68 -19.43 -29.54
N ASP A 29 -4.08 -19.73 -30.69
CA ASP A 29 -2.70 -19.48 -31.12
C ASP A 29 -2.12 -18.06 -30.94
N SER A 30 -0.77 -18.04 -30.94
CA SER A 30 0.14 -16.87 -31.01
C SER A 30 0.45 -16.15 -29.69
N ALA A 31 1.28 -16.77 -28.85
CA ALA A 31 1.91 -16.10 -27.70
C ALA A 31 2.91 -15.04 -28.17
N SER A 32 2.54 -13.77 -28.01
CA SER A 32 3.47 -12.63 -28.06
C SER A 32 4.10 -12.42 -26.68
N ILE A 33 5.31 -11.86 -26.65
CA ILE A 33 6.16 -11.64 -25.45
C ILE A 33 5.43 -10.87 -24.32
N GLU A 34 4.34 -10.16 -24.62
CA GLU A 34 3.52 -9.46 -23.62
C GLU A 34 2.58 -10.37 -22.81
N SER A 35 2.24 -11.58 -23.26
CA SER A 35 1.25 -12.44 -22.57
C SER A 35 1.81 -13.26 -21.41
N ILE A 36 3.11 -13.10 -21.07
CA ILE A 36 3.80 -13.91 -20.04
C ILE A 36 3.75 -13.22 -18.66
N ARG A 37 3.36 -11.94 -18.58
CA ARG A 37 3.55 -11.10 -17.37
C ARG A 37 2.47 -11.17 -16.28
N SER A 38 1.73 -12.28 -16.18
CA SER A 38 0.92 -12.74 -15.01
C SER A 38 -0.43 -13.31 -15.44
N VAL A 39 -0.56 -14.64 -15.50
CA VAL A 39 -1.83 -15.41 -15.33
C VAL A 39 -1.60 -16.90 -14.92
N ARG A 40 -0.36 -17.45 -14.88
CA ARG A 40 -0.17 -18.89 -14.62
C ARG A 40 1.14 -19.21 -13.89
N THR A 41 1.12 -20.23 -13.03
CA THR A 41 2.32 -20.98 -12.66
C THR A 41 2.96 -21.51 -13.93
N LEU A 42 4.23 -21.18 -14.17
CA LEU A 42 4.98 -21.68 -15.33
C LEU A 42 5.12 -23.21 -15.23
N ALA A 43 4.98 -23.92 -16.35
CA ALA A 43 5.40 -25.31 -16.40
C ALA A 43 6.93 -25.38 -16.51
N SER A 44 7.54 -26.48 -16.06
CA SER A 44 8.99 -26.71 -16.20
C SER A 44 9.46 -26.55 -17.66
N ASP A 45 8.63 -26.98 -18.62
CA ASP A 45 8.90 -26.87 -20.06
C ASP A 45 8.82 -25.43 -20.62
N ASP A 46 8.26 -24.47 -19.86
CA ASP A 46 8.19 -23.05 -20.25
C ASP A 46 9.46 -22.26 -19.84
N LEU A 47 10.41 -22.88 -19.14
CA LEU A 47 11.60 -22.21 -18.60
C LEU A 47 12.79 -22.29 -19.56
N ASP A 48 13.28 -21.13 -19.99
CA ASP A 48 14.50 -20.99 -20.77
C ASP A 48 15.70 -20.70 -19.86
N TYR A 49 16.62 -21.65 -19.76
CA TYR A 49 17.84 -21.52 -18.96
C TYR A 49 19.01 -21.00 -19.79
N VAL A 50 19.86 -20.17 -19.18
CA VAL A 50 21.08 -19.65 -19.80
C VAL A 50 22.31 -20.36 -19.25
N HIS A 51 23.15 -20.90 -20.13
CA HIS A 51 24.39 -21.58 -19.75
C HIS A 51 25.61 -20.74 -20.11
N GLU A 52 26.35 -20.26 -19.11
CA GLU A 52 27.53 -19.40 -19.27
C GLU A 52 28.61 -19.83 -18.26
N ASN A 53 29.89 -19.81 -18.68
CA ASN A 53 31.05 -20.07 -17.81
C ASN A 53 30.95 -21.37 -16.97
N GLY A 54 30.30 -22.41 -17.52
CA GLY A 54 30.10 -23.70 -16.84
C GLY A 54 29.03 -23.70 -15.74
N ARG A 55 28.18 -22.67 -15.65
CA ARG A 55 27.04 -22.57 -14.73
C ARG A 55 25.73 -22.37 -15.50
N THR A 56 24.60 -22.61 -14.84
CA THR A 56 23.27 -22.37 -15.38
C THR A 56 22.58 -21.24 -14.63
N TYR A 57 21.81 -20.42 -15.34
CA TYR A 57 21.11 -19.26 -14.82
C TYR A 57 19.65 -19.25 -15.27
N ALA A 58 18.79 -18.64 -14.45
CA ALA A 58 17.34 -18.56 -14.64
C ALA A 58 16.92 -17.84 -15.93
N ASN A 59 17.64 -16.78 -16.29
CA ASN A 59 17.33 -15.92 -17.43
C ASN A 59 18.59 -15.11 -17.83
N GLU A 60 18.45 -14.18 -18.77
CA GLU A 60 19.54 -13.32 -19.26
C GLU A 60 20.01 -12.24 -18.26
N SER A 61 19.22 -11.96 -17.23
CA SER A 61 19.40 -10.78 -16.38
C SER A 61 19.89 -11.09 -14.96
N TYR A 62 19.47 -12.22 -14.38
CA TYR A 62 19.77 -12.58 -13.00
C TYR A 62 21.14 -13.22 -12.86
N TYR A 63 21.89 -12.84 -11.82
CA TYR A 63 23.32 -13.11 -11.74
C TYR A 63 23.68 -14.38 -10.97
N LEU A 64 22.80 -14.89 -10.11
CA LEU A 64 23.06 -16.10 -9.32
C LEU A 64 22.75 -17.35 -10.15
N PRO A 65 23.60 -18.38 -10.07
CA PRO A 65 23.32 -19.64 -10.72
C PRO A 65 22.11 -20.33 -10.09
N CYS A 66 21.46 -21.20 -10.85
CA CYS A 66 20.38 -22.06 -10.38
C CYS A 66 20.70 -23.54 -10.65
N VAL A 67 19.92 -24.43 -10.05
CA VAL A 67 20.02 -25.87 -10.35
C VAL A 67 19.44 -26.12 -11.74
N TYR A 68 20.18 -26.86 -12.57
CA TYR A 68 19.66 -27.42 -13.81
C TYR A 68 19.58 -28.93 -13.64
N LYS A 69 18.35 -29.42 -13.38
CA LYS A 69 18.08 -30.83 -13.08
C LYS A 69 18.76 -31.82 -14.06
N PRO A 70 18.81 -31.58 -15.38
CA PRO A 70 19.48 -32.51 -16.30
C PRO A 70 21.00 -32.65 -16.12
N ASN A 71 21.68 -31.65 -15.51
CA ASN A 71 23.13 -31.70 -15.27
C ASN A 71 23.50 -32.16 -13.85
N ASN A 72 22.51 -32.35 -12.96
CA ASN A 72 22.71 -32.86 -11.59
C ASN A 72 23.72 -32.06 -10.75
N ASP A 73 23.85 -30.75 -11.02
CA ASP A 73 24.71 -29.81 -10.29
C ASP A 73 23.95 -29.21 -9.10
N PHE A 74 24.03 -29.88 -7.96
CA PHE A 74 23.37 -29.48 -6.71
C PHE A 74 24.25 -28.59 -5.81
N VAL A 75 25.43 -28.16 -6.29
CA VAL A 75 26.37 -27.37 -5.49
C VAL A 75 25.71 -26.11 -4.94
N GLU A 76 24.89 -25.44 -5.76
CA GLU A 76 24.19 -24.23 -5.35
C GLU A 76 23.05 -24.51 -4.36
N GLN A 77 22.37 -25.65 -4.49
CA GLN A 77 21.36 -26.09 -3.53
C GLN A 77 21.98 -26.37 -2.17
N ASP A 78 23.10 -27.11 -2.11
CA ASP A 78 23.83 -27.38 -0.87
C ASP A 78 24.33 -26.09 -0.20
N ARG A 79 24.82 -25.13 -0.99
CA ARG A 79 25.25 -23.81 -0.51
C ARG A 79 24.08 -23.05 0.14
N LEU A 80 22.90 -23.06 -0.48
CA LEU A 80 21.69 -22.42 0.04
C LEU A 80 21.14 -23.14 1.28
N SER A 81 21.26 -24.46 1.36
CA SER A 81 20.94 -25.26 2.55
C SER A 81 21.81 -24.88 3.74
N LEU A 82 23.13 -24.77 3.54
CA LEU A 82 24.07 -24.29 4.57
C LEU A 82 23.74 -22.86 5.01
N GLN A 83 23.39 -21.99 4.05
CA GLN A 83 22.98 -20.63 4.33
C GLN A 83 21.71 -20.57 5.17
N HIS A 84 20.71 -21.42 4.88
CA HIS A 84 19.50 -21.53 5.68
C HIS A 84 19.82 -21.84 7.16
N GLU A 85 20.69 -22.83 7.42
CA GLU A 85 21.13 -23.19 8.78
C GLU A 85 21.78 -22.02 9.52
N ILE A 86 22.57 -21.20 8.82
CA ILE A 86 23.21 -20.02 9.42
C ILE A 86 22.15 -19.00 9.85
N PHE A 87 21.15 -18.70 9.01
CA PHE A 87 20.05 -17.79 9.35
C PHE A 87 19.28 -18.27 10.59
N VAL A 88 18.91 -19.55 10.62
CA VAL A 88 18.16 -20.15 11.74
C VAL A 88 18.96 -20.11 13.04
N ARG A 89 20.25 -20.46 12.99
CA ARG A 89 21.13 -20.42 14.17
C ARG A 89 21.45 -19.01 14.63
N ALA A 90 21.58 -18.05 13.72
CA ALA A 90 21.71 -16.63 14.07
C ALA A 90 20.48 -16.13 14.86
N LEU A 91 19.28 -16.64 14.53
CA LEU A 91 18.05 -16.41 15.30
C LEU A 91 17.83 -17.39 16.47
N LYS A 92 18.85 -18.17 16.85
CA LYS A 92 18.80 -19.14 17.95
C LYS A 92 17.69 -20.19 17.78
N GLY A 93 17.54 -20.70 16.56
CA GLY A 93 16.59 -21.77 16.21
C GLY A 93 15.20 -21.28 15.77
N LYS A 94 14.99 -19.96 15.62
CA LYS A 94 13.73 -19.40 15.12
C LYS A 94 13.79 -19.18 13.61
N LEU A 95 12.67 -19.41 12.93
CA LEU A 95 12.51 -19.17 11.49
C LEU A 95 12.18 -17.71 11.14
N THR A 96 11.55 -16.99 12.07
CA THR A 96 11.10 -15.61 11.90
C THR A 96 11.32 -14.80 13.17
N THR A 97 11.53 -13.49 13.03
CA THR A 97 11.56 -12.53 14.14
C THR A 97 10.15 -12.05 14.52
N THR A 98 9.19 -12.25 13.62
CA THR A 98 7.80 -11.85 13.80
C THR A 98 7.03 -12.83 14.68
N LYS A 99 6.15 -12.31 15.55
CA LYS A 99 5.25 -13.13 16.36
C LYS A 99 3.93 -13.35 15.63
N LEU A 100 3.82 -14.47 14.91
CA LEU A 100 2.56 -14.87 14.28
C LEU A 100 1.59 -15.51 15.28
N LEU A 101 0.29 -15.39 14.99
CA LEU A 101 -0.74 -16.04 15.78
C LEU A 101 -0.80 -17.54 15.44
N PRO A 102 -1.11 -18.43 16.40
CA PRO A 102 -1.33 -19.85 16.09
C PRO A 102 -2.49 -20.11 15.13
N SER A 103 -3.35 -19.11 14.92
CA SER A 103 -4.47 -19.14 13.98
C SER A 103 -4.12 -18.64 12.58
N THR A 104 -2.84 -18.35 12.31
CA THR A 104 -2.42 -17.83 11.00
C THR A 104 -2.79 -18.79 9.88
N ARG A 105 -3.40 -18.24 8.82
CA ARG A 105 -4.01 -19.04 7.75
C ARG A 105 -3.21 -19.10 6.46
N ARG A 106 -2.41 -18.07 6.15
CA ARG A 106 -1.75 -18.00 4.84
C ARG A 106 -0.40 -17.27 4.93
N ILE A 107 0.65 -17.92 4.42
CA ILE A 107 2.04 -17.44 4.47
C ILE A 107 2.64 -17.55 3.06
N LEU A 108 3.38 -16.53 2.64
CA LEU A 108 4.07 -16.50 1.36
C LEU A 108 5.58 -16.41 1.57
N ASP A 109 6.34 -17.24 0.86
CA ASP A 109 7.81 -17.17 0.76
C ASP A 109 8.20 -16.81 -0.68
N LEU A 110 8.69 -15.58 -0.87
CA LEU A 110 9.10 -15.06 -2.18
C LEU A 110 10.60 -15.30 -2.39
N GLY A 111 10.95 -15.93 -3.51
CA GLY A 111 12.32 -16.41 -3.75
C GLY A 111 12.66 -17.57 -2.81
N THR A 112 11.78 -18.57 -2.76
CA THR A 112 11.86 -19.67 -1.78
C THR A 112 13.11 -20.54 -1.94
N GLY A 113 13.75 -20.50 -3.13
CA GLY A 113 14.93 -21.29 -3.42
C GLY A 113 14.65 -22.79 -3.26
N PRO A 114 15.57 -23.55 -2.62
CA PRO A 114 15.35 -24.96 -2.32
C PRO A 114 14.21 -25.25 -1.32
N GLY A 115 13.54 -24.24 -0.77
CA GLY A 115 12.30 -24.42 0.01
C GLY A 115 12.46 -24.70 1.51
N HIS A 116 13.68 -24.75 2.05
CA HIS A 116 13.92 -25.13 3.45
C HIS A 116 13.16 -24.27 4.47
N TRP A 117 13.05 -22.96 4.22
CA TRP A 117 12.30 -22.05 5.10
C TRP A 117 10.80 -22.30 5.01
N ALA A 118 10.24 -22.38 3.80
CA ALA A 118 8.82 -22.64 3.59
C ALA A 118 8.38 -23.97 4.20
N VAL A 119 9.15 -25.05 4.01
CA VAL A 119 8.86 -26.36 4.60
C VAL A 119 8.86 -26.28 6.13
N SER A 120 9.87 -25.64 6.71
CA SER A 120 9.98 -25.49 8.17
C SER A 120 8.82 -24.65 8.76
N MET A 121 8.37 -23.62 8.03
CA MET A 121 7.23 -22.80 8.43
C MET A 121 5.90 -23.55 8.34
N ALA A 122 5.70 -24.38 7.31
CA ALA A 122 4.51 -25.21 7.18
C ALA A 122 4.41 -26.25 8.30
N GLN A 123 5.56 -26.81 8.74
CA GLN A 123 5.62 -27.68 9.91
C GLN A 123 5.31 -26.93 11.21
N GLN A 124 5.80 -25.70 11.36
CA GLN A 124 5.52 -24.88 12.56
C GLN A 124 4.06 -24.40 12.61
N TYR A 125 3.44 -24.17 11.45
CA TYR A 125 2.07 -23.69 11.30
C TYR A 125 1.23 -24.63 10.41
N PRO A 126 0.88 -25.84 10.88
CA PRO A 126 0.24 -26.88 10.05
C PRO A 126 -1.19 -26.55 9.60
N ARG A 127 -1.77 -25.44 10.07
CA ARG A 127 -3.07 -24.94 9.62
C ARG A 127 -2.97 -23.78 8.63
N ALA A 128 -1.76 -23.26 8.42
CA ALA A 128 -1.51 -22.24 7.44
C ALA A 128 -1.26 -22.88 6.08
N GLU A 129 -1.86 -22.34 5.04
CA GLU A 129 -1.43 -22.57 3.67
C GLU A 129 -0.12 -21.80 3.45
N VAL A 130 0.96 -22.53 3.19
CA VAL A 130 2.26 -21.93 2.87
C VAL A 130 2.47 -22.03 1.37
N VAL A 131 2.76 -20.90 0.73
CA VAL A 131 3.04 -20.81 -0.71
C VAL A 131 4.50 -20.40 -0.90
N GLY A 132 5.26 -21.19 -1.65
CA GLY A 132 6.64 -20.88 -2.02
C GLY A 132 6.73 -20.55 -3.50
N ILE A 133 7.28 -19.38 -3.84
CA ILE A 133 7.43 -18.93 -5.24
C ILE A 133 8.90 -18.72 -5.57
N ASP A 134 9.33 -19.21 -6.73
CA ASP A 134 10.67 -18.98 -7.26
C ASP A 134 10.64 -18.82 -8.79
N ILE A 135 11.68 -18.17 -9.34
CA ILE A 135 11.87 -18.05 -10.79
C ILE A 135 12.50 -19.31 -11.40
N THR A 136 13.06 -20.20 -10.56
CA THR A 136 13.76 -21.40 -11.01
C THR A 136 13.25 -22.68 -10.37
N GLU A 137 13.41 -23.79 -11.08
CA GLU A 137 13.04 -25.10 -10.56
C GLU A 137 14.14 -25.71 -9.68
N TRP A 138 13.83 -25.95 -8.41
CA TRP A 138 14.72 -26.59 -7.44
C TRP A 138 14.40 -28.07 -7.24
N ASP A 139 15.34 -28.83 -6.67
CA ASP A 139 15.07 -30.20 -6.23
C ASP A 139 14.44 -30.20 -4.83
N ILE A 140 13.16 -29.86 -4.83
CA ILE A 140 12.30 -29.82 -3.64
C ILE A 140 12.10 -31.20 -3.04
N GLU A 141 12.12 -32.28 -3.85
CA GLU A 141 11.95 -33.65 -3.35
C GLU A 141 13.03 -34.02 -2.34
N THR A 142 14.28 -33.64 -2.61
CA THR A 142 15.39 -33.84 -1.67
C THR A 142 15.20 -33.03 -0.38
N THR A 143 14.70 -31.78 -0.49
CA THR A 143 14.38 -30.95 0.69
C THR A 143 13.26 -31.58 1.54
N GLU A 144 12.18 -32.02 0.91
CA GLU A 144 11.03 -32.66 1.57
C GLU A 144 11.40 -34.03 2.13
N ALA A 145 12.26 -34.80 1.47
CA ALA A 145 12.78 -36.05 2.01
C ALA A 145 13.64 -35.83 3.27
N THR A 146 14.35 -34.70 3.34
CA THR A 146 15.21 -34.35 4.47
C THR A 146 14.41 -33.82 5.67
N LEU A 147 13.40 -32.99 5.40
CA LEU A 147 12.64 -32.29 6.45
C LEU A 147 11.29 -32.96 6.80
N GLY A 148 10.68 -33.71 5.87
CA GLY A 148 9.33 -34.29 5.97
C GLY A 148 8.33 -33.69 4.97
N GLU A 149 7.12 -34.26 4.88
CA GLU A 149 6.05 -33.75 4.01
C GLU A 149 5.79 -32.26 4.25
N SER A 150 5.81 -31.48 3.17
CA SER A 150 5.87 -30.01 3.26
C SER A 150 4.53 -29.36 3.53
N GLY A 151 3.43 -29.86 2.97
CA GLY A 151 2.17 -29.11 2.93
C GLY A 151 2.31 -27.73 2.25
N VAL A 152 3.40 -27.49 1.50
CA VAL A 152 3.69 -26.24 0.81
C VAL A 152 3.14 -26.33 -0.62
N THR A 153 2.54 -25.24 -1.09
CA THR A 153 2.17 -25.08 -2.49
C THR A 153 3.30 -24.36 -3.22
N TRP A 154 3.90 -25.03 -4.21
CA TRP A 154 5.02 -24.49 -4.98
C TRP A 154 4.53 -23.85 -6.29
N GLU A 155 4.96 -22.63 -6.58
CA GLU A 155 4.67 -21.94 -7.83
C GLU A 155 5.98 -21.44 -8.49
N LEU A 156 6.10 -21.63 -9.80
CA LEU A 156 7.14 -21.05 -10.63
C LEU A 156 6.61 -19.77 -11.29
N ASP A 157 7.25 -18.64 -11.00
CA ASP A 157 6.87 -17.33 -11.56
C ASP A 157 8.03 -16.33 -11.54
N ASP A 158 8.05 -15.42 -12.51
CA ASP A 158 8.98 -14.28 -12.54
C ASP A 158 8.30 -13.06 -11.89
N LEU A 159 8.69 -12.79 -10.65
CA LEU A 159 8.11 -11.75 -9.82
C LEU A 159 8.58 -10.33 -10.19
N ASP A 160 9.59 -10.17 -11.05
CA ASP A 160 10.13 -8.85 -11.46
C ASP A 160 9.34 -8.23 -12.63
N VAL A 161 8.01 -8.12 -12.47
CA VAL A 161 7.07 -7.61 -13.49
C VAL A 161 7.37 -6.15 -13.88
N TRP A 162 8.05 -5.40 -13.00
CA TRP A 162 8.50 -4.02 -13.23
C TRP A 162 9.92 -3.91 -13.78
N GLY A 163 10.54 -5.03 -14.19
CA GLY A 163 11.78 -5.05 -14.95
C GLY A 163 11.69 -4.14 -16.19
N ARG A 164 12.15 -2.90 -16.04
CA ARG A 164 12.29 -1.92 -17.12
C ARG A 164 13.75 -1.80 -17.51
N GLU A 165 14.02 -1.31 -18.72
CA GLU A 165 15.32 -0.76 -19.07
C GLU A 165 15.58 0.43 -18.13
N ILE A 166 16.33 0.16 -17.07
CA ILE A 166 16.82 1.17 -16.15
C ILE A 166 17.75 2.11 -16.93
N HIS A 167 17.67 3.42 -16.69
CA HIS A 167 18.74 4.34 -17.07
C HIS A 167 19.99 4.02 -16.24
N VAL A 168 20.77 3.05 -16.72
CA VAL A 168 22.01 2.57 -16.06
C VAL A 168 22.95 3.74 -15.80
N ASP A 169 22.91 4.77 -16.66
CA ASP A 169 23.69 6.00 -16.53
C ASP A 169 23.43 6.76 -15.21
N ASP A 170 22.19 6.80 -14.72
CA ASP A 170 21.84 7.45 -13.45
C ASP A 170 22.39 6.67 -12.24
N LEU A 171 22.35 5.33 -12.29
CA LEU A 171 22.95 4.47 -11.27
C LEU A 171 24.48 4.53 -11.29
N ILE A 172 25.08 4.56 -12.48
CA ILE A 172 26.53 4.74 -12.64
C ILE A 172 26.97 6.12 -12.16
N ALA A 173 26.17 7.17 -12.36
CA ALA A 173 26.46 8.50 -11.83
C ALA A 173 26.45 8.50 -10.29
N LYS A 174 25.46 7.84 -9.66
CA LYS A 174 25.40 7.66 -8.20
C LYS A 174 26.60 6.87 -7.65
N LEU A 175 27.10 5.89 -8.40
CA LEU A 175 28.29 5.11 -8.04
C LEU A 175 29.54 6.00 -7.83
N ALA A 176 29.63 7.15 -8.52
CA ALA A 176 30.75 8.06 -8.38
C ALA A 176 30.79 8.79 -7.03
N GLU A 177 29.66 8.87 -6.32
CA GLU A 177 29.52 9.54 -5.03
C GLU A 177 29.62 8.56 -3.84
N LEU A 178 29.47 7.24 -4.08
CA LEU A 178 29.57 6.21 -3.05
C LEU A 178 31.00 5.67 -2.90
N ASP A 179 31.56 5.80 -1.70
CA ASP A 179 32.77 5.05 -1.33
C ASP A 179 32.41 3.60 -0.97
N LEU A 180 32.42 2.74 -2.00
CA LEU A 180 32.15 1.30 -1.91
C LEU A 180 33.13 0.55 -0.98
N ALA A 181 34.30 1.13 -0.68
CA ALA A 181 35.35 0.46 0.06
C ALA A 181 35.37 0.82 1.56
N THR A 182 34.80 1.97 1.94
CA THR A 182 34.80 2.46 3.32
C THR A 182 33.43 2.28 4.00
N ASN A 183 32.35 2.26 3.23
CA ASN A 183 30.98 2.21 3.74
C ASN A 183 30.26 0.95 3.25
N MET A 184 30.70 -0.22 3.72
CA MET A 184 30.04 -1.50 3.43
C MET A 184 28.66 -1.63 4.09
N ILE A 185 28.36 -0.75 5.05
CA ILE A 185 27.08 -0.65 5.76
C ILE A 185 26.42 0.68 5.39
N HIS A 186 26.20 0.91 4.10
CA HIS A 186 25.51 2.14 3.69
C HIS A 186 24.05 2.09 4.12
N ARG A 187 23.67 3.10 4.91
CA ARG A 187 22.36 3.28 5.54
C ARG A 187 21.45 4.18 4.70
N ASP A 188 21.94 4.74 3.60
CA ASP A 188 21.19 5.70 2.81
C ASP A 188 20.41 4.98 1.68
N PRO A 189 19.12 5.29 1.48
CA PRO A 189 18.31 4.68 0.43
C PRO A 189 18.78 5.10 -0.97
N ILE A 190 18.68 4.20 -1.95
CA ILE A 190 18.94 4.52 -3.35
C ILE A 190 17.60 4.92 -3.98
N GLU A 191 17.32 6.21 -4.12
CA GLU A 191 16.09 6.66 -4.80
C GLU A 191 15.91 5.91 -6.14
N SER A 192 14.75 5.30 -6.38
CA SER A 192 14.50 4.61 -7.64
C SER A 192 14.61 5.54 -8.85
N PRO A 193 14.93 4.97 -10.03
CA PRO A 193 14.74 5.65 -11.29
C PRO A 193 13.31 6.23 -11.38
N ARG A 194 13.18 7.49 -11.80
CA ARG A 194 11.88 8.17 -11.87
C ARG A 194 10.90 7.40 -12.75
N LYS A 195 9.64 7.30 -12.30
CA LYS A 195 8.50 6.82 -13.09
C LYS A 195 8.33 7.75 -14.30
N ILE A 196 8.87 7.39 -15.46
CA ILE A 196 8.50 8.06 -16.72
C ILE A 196 7.09 7.56 -17.04
N HIS A 197 6.09 8.43 -16.87
CA HIS A 197 4.86 8.32 -17.64
C HIS A 197 5.28 8.41 -19.10
N GLN A 198 4.97 7.41 -19.92
CA GLN A 198 5.00 7.56 -21.36
C GLN A 198 3.99 8.64 -21.74
N ASP A 199 4.42 9.90 -21.74
CA ASP A 199 3.94 10.81 -22.77
C ASP A 199 4.42 10.18 -24.07
N THR A 200 3.49 9.68 -24.87
CA THR A 200 3.73 9.37 -26.28
C THR A 200 4.04 10.68 -27.00
N GLY A 201 5.29 11.14 -26.83
CA GLY A 201 5.85 12.26 -27.55
C GLY A 201 6.29 11.80 -28.92
N LEU A 202 5.40 11.99 -29.91
CA LEU A 202 5.84 12.23 -31.28
C LEU A 202 6.89 13.36 -31.23
N SER A 203 8.08 13.07 -31.77
CA SER A 203 9.20 13.99 -31.86
C SER A 203 8.80 15.30 -32.52
N ASP A 204 9.06 16.41 -31.83
CA ASP A 204 8.99 17.78 -32.38
C ASP A 204 9.97 17.94 -33.55
N ALA A 205 9.45 17.82 -34.76
CA ALA A 205 10.01 18.45 -35.94
C ALA A 205 9.07 19.59 -36.36
N ALA A 206 9.61 20.81 -36.36
CA ALA A 206 8.92 22.07 -36.58
C ALA A 206 7.98 22.07 -37.81
N THR A 207 6.72 22.47 -37.63
CA THR A 207 5.94 23.27 -38.60
C THR A 207 4.70 23.91 -37.97
N SER A 208 4.32 25.06 -38.51
CA SER A 208 3.36 26.09 -38.07
C SER A 208 1.93 25.63 -37.71
N PRO A 209 1.15 26.48 -36.97
CA PRO A 209 -0.16 26.11 -36.46
C PRO A 209 -1.27 26.43 -37.48
N SER A 210 -1.92 25.39 -38.03
CA SER A 210 -3.23 25.55 -38.64
C SER A 210 -3.97 24.23 -38.74
N ASN A 211 -5.22 24.24 -38.24
CA ASN A 211 -6.28 23.24 -38.36
C ASN A 211 -6.26 22.10 -37.33
N LEU A 212 -6.83 22.36 -36.15
CA LEU A 212 -7.42 21.33 -35.30
C LEU A 212 -8.73 20.85 -35.98
N SER A 213 -8.70 19.66 -36.58
CA SER A 213 -9.91 18.93 -36.98
C SER A 213 -10.39 18.04 -35.82
N GLU A 214 -11.72 17.97 -35.69
CA GLU A 214 -12.54 17.32 -34.66
C GLU A 214 -12.40 15.77 -34.52
N GLU A 215 -11.19 15.20 -34.59
CA GLU A 215 -10.99 13.74 -34.61
C GLU A 215 -10.18 13.16 -33.43
N SER A 216 -10.18 13.82 -32.27
CA SER A 216 -9.50 13.31 -31.05
C SER A 216 -10.43 13.02 -29.86
N LEU A 217 -11.73 12.80 -30.08
CA LEU A 217 -12.70 12.49 -29.02
C LEU A 217 -13.53 11.22 -29.29
N THR A 218 -12.95 10.22 -29.94
CA THR A 218 -13.53 8.87 -29.95
C THR A 218 -12.82 7.99 -28.94
N ILE A 219 -13.36 7.94 -27.72
CA ILE A 219 -13.15 6.81 -26.83
C ILE A 219 -13.80 5.61 -27.52
N ASP A 220 -12.98 4.67 -27.97
CA ASP A 220 -13.46 3.44 -28.58
C ASP A 220 -14.12 2.57 -27.50
N LEU A 221 -15.45 2.60 -27.47
CA LEU A 221 -16.30 1.81 -26.57
C LEU A 221 -16.37 0.33 -26.96
N THR A 222 -15.62 -0.13 -27.98
CA THR A 222 -15.67 -1.53 -28.44
C THR A 222 -14.55 -2.42 -27.92
N SER A 223 -13.52 -1.88 -27.24
CA SER A 223 -12.53 -2.70 -26.52
C SER A 223 -12.97 -2.98 -25.08
N LEU A 224 -13.86 -3.95 -24.91
CA LEU A 224 -14.29 -4.48 -23.60
C LEU A 224 -13.26 -5.42 -22.93
N ASN A 225 -12.03 -5.47 -23.43
CA ASN A 225 -10.94 -6.15 -22.73
C ASN A 225 -10.19 -5.12 -21.88
N PRO A 226 -10.33 -5.14 -20.54
CA PRO A 226 -9.43 -4.36 -19.70
C PRO A 226 -7.99 -4.79 -20.03
N LYS A 227 -7.13 -3.84 -20.39
CA LYS A 227 -5.69 -4.12 -20.44
C LYS A 227 -5.29 -4.60 -19.04
N SER A 228 -4.75 -5.81 -18.94
CA SER A 228 -4.29 -6.34 -17.66
C SER A 228 -3.21 -5.42 -17.10
N GLU A 229 -3.45 -4.86 -15.91
CA GLU A 229 -2.41 -4.12 -15.21
C GLU A 229 -1.33 -5.10 -14.74
N PRO A 230 -0.03 -4.77 -14.93
CA PRO A 230 1.07 -5.59 -14.43
C PRO A 230 1.05 -5.61 -12.90
N GLY A 231 1.09 -6.79 -12.28
CA GLY A 231 1.05 -6.95 -10.82
C GLY A 231 0.96 -8.41 -10.37
N TRP A 232 1.05 -8.64 -9.07
CA TRP A 232 0.92 -9.98 -8.49
C TRP A 232 -0.56 -10.29 -8.23
N HIS A 233 -1.17 -11.09 -9.09
CA HIS A 233 -2.61 -11.37 -9.04
C HIS A 233 -2.92 -12.60 -8.16
N PHE A 234 -2.73 -12.45 -6.84
CA PHE A 234 -3.13 -13.47 -5.86
C PHE A 234 -4.65 -13.45 -5.58
N SER A 235 -5.26 -14.61 -5.41
CA SER A 235 -6.70 -14.72 -5.12
C SER A 235 -7.06 -14.21 -3.72
N ASP A 236 -6.18 -14.42 -2.75
CA ASP A 236 -6.39 -14.14 -1.34
C ASP A 236 -5.15 -13.49 -0.72
N THR A 237 -5.36 -12.70 0.33
CA THR A 237 -4.27 -12.00 1.03
C THR A 237 -3.50 -12.92 1.99
N PHE A 238 -2.24 -12.59 2.23
CA PHE A 238 -1.35 -13.30 3.15
C PHE A 238 -1.26 -12.60 4.51
N GLU A 239 -1.02 -13.35 5.59
CA GLU A 239 -0.77 -12.79 6.92
C GLU A 239 0.72 -12.58 7.20
N LEU A 240 1.58 -13.32 6.52
CA LEU A 240 3.03 -13.10 6.47
C LEU A 240 3.52 -13.22 5.02
N ILE A 241 4.29 -12.24 4.57
CA ILE A 241 5.11 -12.34 3.36
C ILE A 241 6.58 -12.27 3.79
N HIS A 242 7.33 -13.32 3.46
CA HIS A 242 8.75 -13.45 3.79
C HIS A 242 9.60 -13.37 2.52
N LEU A 243 10.75 -12.69 2.63
CA LEU A 243 11.76 -12.57 1.60
C LEU A 243 13.14 -12.81 2.22
N ARG A 244 13.99 -13.62 1.58
CA ARG A 244 15.34 -13.87 2.07
C ARG A 244 16.39 -13.89 0.97
N ASN A 245 17.51 -13.22 1.20
CA ASN A 245 18.65 -13.15 0.26
C ASN A 245 18.22 -12.62 -1.13
N MET A 246 17.56 -11.46 -1.14
CA MET A 246 16.93 -10.87 -2.33
C MET A 246 17.75 -9.71 -2.92
N LYS A 247 18.94 -9.41 -2.40
CA LYS A 247 19.83 -8.42 -3.01
C LYS A 247 20.12 -8.73 -4.48
N GLY A 248 19.89 -7.75 -5.34
CA GLY A 248 20.03 -7.87 -6.79
C GLY A 248 18.90 -8.62 -7.51
N THR A 249 17.83 -9.04 -6.79
CA THR A 249 16.72 -9.80 -7.38
C THR A 249 15.67 -8.94 -8.07
N PHE A 250 15.44 -7.72 -7.59
CA PHE A 250 14.49 -6.81 -8.22
C PHE A 250 15.19 -5.54 -8.72
N THR A 251 14.70 -5.04 -9.84
CA THR A 251 15.14 -3.79 -10.45
C THR A 251 14.47 -2.57 -9.81
N HIS A 252 13.24 -2.73 -9.31
CA HIS A 252 12.43 -1.65 -8.75
C HIS A 252 11.73 -2.09 -7.46
N TRP A 253 12.35 -1.78 -6.32
CA TRP A 253 11.88 -2.25 -5.00
C TRP A 253 10.61 -1.56 -4.50
N GLU A 254 10.35 -0.32 -4.91
CA GLU A 254 9.16 0.44 -4.52
C GLU A 254 7.89 -0.25 -5.04
N GLY A 255 7.88 -0.62 -6.32
CA GLY A 255 6.78 -1.41 -6.90
C GLY A 255 6.60 -2.76 -6.21
N VAL A 256 7.69 -3.42 -5.83
CA VAL A 256 7.64 -4.69 -5.08
C VAL A 256 7.02 -4.47 -3.70
N TYR A 257 7.42 -3.42 -2.95
CA TYR A 257 6.82 -3.11 -1.66
C TYR A 257 5.34 -2.70 -1.77
N GLU A 258 4.95 -1.99 -2.84
CA GLU A 258 3.54 -1.70 -3.15
C GLU A 258 2.73 -2.99 -3.34
N GLU A 259 3.24 -3.97 -4.09
CA GLU A 259 2.55 -5.25 -4.28
C GLU A 259 2.54 -6.13 -3.03
N ILE A 260 3.62 -6.16 -2.25
CA ILE A 260 3.64 -6.81 -0.94
C ILE A 260 2.55 -6.19 -0.06
N TYR A 261 2.46 -4.85 -0.03
CA TYR A 261 1.45 -4.16 0.76
C TYR A 261 0.03 -4.49 0.29
N LYS A 262 -0.22 -4.55 -1.02
CA LYS A 262 -1.53 -4.97 -1.58
C LYS A 262 -1.88 -6.41 -1.19
N SER A 263 -0.90 -7.32 -1.28
CA SER A 263 -1.05 -8.76 -1.06
C SER A 263 -1.18 -9.15 0.42
N LEU A 264 -0.86 -8.25 1.36
CA LEU A 264 -1.02 -8.50 2.79
C LEU A 264 -2.44 -8.24 3.31
N SER A 265 -2.88 -9.05 4.26
CA SER A 265 -4.10 -8.81 5.01
C SER A 265 -3.90 -7.62 5.97
N PRO A 266 -4.97 -6.86 6.32
CA PRO A 266 -4.87 -5.83 7.35
C PRO A 266 -4.32 -6.41 8.66
N GLY A 267 -3.28 -5.78 9.21
CA GLY A 267 -2.58 -6.28 10.41
C GLY A 267 -1.50 -7.33 10.13
N GLY A 268 -1.35 -7.81 8.88
CA GLY A 268 -0.33 -8.76 8.44
C GLY A 268 1.08 -8.18 8.40
N TRP A 269 2.07 -9.05 8.30
CA TRP A 269 3.50 -8.72 8.42
C TRP A 269 4.27 -8.98 7.14
N VAL A 270 5.25 -8.13 6.85
CA VAL A 270 6.35 -8.43 5.94
C VAL A 270 7.62 -8.63 6.74
N GLU A 271 8.43 -9.62 6.37
CA GLU A 271 9.75 -9.84 6.93
C GLU A 271 10.77 -10.02 5.79
N LEU A 272 11.85 -9.25 5.82
CA LEU A 272 12.97 -9.40 4.91
C LEU A 272 14.23 -9.75 5.69
N ALA A 273 14.97 -10.75 5.22
CA ALA A 273 16.20 -11.23 5.84
C ALA A 273 17.36 -11.27 4.82
N ASP A 274 18.44 -10.54 5.07
CA ASP A 274 19.64 -10.59 4.22
C ASP A 274 20.89 -10.32 5.08
N TRP A 275 22.06 -10.41 4.48
CA TRP A 275 23.34 -10.27 5.17
C TRP A 275 24.41 -9.71 4.24
N ASP A 276 25.43 -9.12 4.84
CA ASP A 276 26.66 -8.71 4.17
C ASP A 276 27.87 -9.24 4.94
N LEU A 277 29.01 -9.37 4.27
CA LEU A 277 30.29 -9.77 4.85
C LEU A 277 30.81 -8.76 5.89
N GLY A 278 30.12 -7.65 6.11
CA GLY A 278 30.50 -6.62 7.08
C GLY A 278 31.77 -5.89 6.64
N GLN A 279 32.29 -4.99 7.46
CA GLN A 279 33.49 -4.24 7.12
C GLN A 279 34.70 -5.19 6.99
N VAL A 280 35.35 -5.19 5.81
CA VAL A 280 36.60 -5.94 5.61
C VAL A 280 37.66 -5.38 6.57
N PRO A 281 38.30 -6.22 7.39
CA PRO A 281 39.30 -5.77 8.37
C PRO A 281 40.43 -4.95 7.75
N LEU A 282 40.73 -3.81 8.37
CA LEU A 282 41.88 -2.96 8.06
C LEU A 282 43.05 -3.30 8.99
N GLY A 283 44.27 -3.25 8.46
CA GLY A 283 45.49 -3.50 9.21
C GLY A 283 45.91 -2.26 10.00
N PRO A 284 46.90 -2.37 10.90
CA PRO A 284 47.43 -1.23 11.63
C PRO A 284 47.88 -0.10 10.67
N GLY A 285 47.31 1.09 10.82
CA GLY A 285 47.61 2.26 9.99
C GLY A 285 46.99 2.23 8.59
N ASP A 286 45.73 1.81 8.47
CA ASP A 286 44.93 1.75 7.21
C ASP A 286 45.53 0.89 6.10
N LYS A 287 46.45 -0.03 6.43
CA LYS A 287 46.99 -0.98 5.45
C LYS A 287 45.94 -2.01 5.08
N VAL A 288 45.69 -2.18 3.79
CA VAL A 288 44.76 -3.19 3.27
C VAL A 288 45.32 -4.59 3.54
N VAL A 289 44.63 -5.38 4.36
CA VAL A 289 45.10 -6.73 4.77
C VAL A 289 44.77 -7.78 3.71
N MET A 290 43.64 -7.64 3.02
CA MET A 290 43.15 -8.56 1.99
C MET A 290 42.90 -7.78 0.68
N PRO A 291 43.96 -7.48 -0.09
CA PRO A 291 43.87 -6.61 -1.26
C PRO A 291 43.09 -7.23 -2.41
N THR A 292 43.20 -8.55 -2.64
CA THR A 292 42.47 -9.23 -3.71
C THR A 292 40.98 -9.31 -3.40
N LEU A 293 40.64 -9.62 -2.15
CA LEU A 293 39.25 -9.59 -1.68
C LEU A 293 38.62 -8.21 -1.87
N ARG A 294 39.31 -7.14 -1.42
CA ARG A 294 38.82 -5.76 -1.56
C ARG A 294 38.64 -5.37 -3.03
N LYS A 295 39.58 -5.77 -3.90
CA LYS A 295 39.52 -5.54 -5.34
C LYS A 295 38.29 -6.21 -5.95
N LEU A 296 38.06 -7.50 -5.65
CA LEU A 296 36.90 -8.25 -6.12
C LEU A 296 35.60 -7.63 -5.59
N TYR A 297 35.58 -7.22 -4.32
CA TYR A 297 34.41 -6.59 -3.70
C TYR A 297 33.96 -5.34 -4.46
N VAL A 298 34.89 -4.40 -4.63
CA VAL A 298 34.61 -3.15 -5.37
C VAL A 298 34.20 -3.45 -6.82
N ALA A 299 34.87 -4.38 -7.48
CA ALA A 299 34.56 -4.73 -8.86
C ALA A 299 33.17 -5.35 -9.02
N PHE A 300 32.76 -6.28 -8.14
CA PHE A 300 31.46 -6.92 -8.27
C PHE A 300 30.33 -5.95 -7.90
N MET A 301 30.56 -5.08 -6.90
CA MET A 301 29.60 -4.03 -6.57
C MET A 301 29.39 -3.11 -7.78
N GLU A 302 30.46 -2.62 -8.41
CA GLU A 302 30.32 -1.81 -9.64
C GLU A 302 29.58 -2.57 -10.76
N ALA A 303 29.92 -3.84 -10.98
CA ALA A 303 29.26 -4.67 -11.98
C ALA A 303 27.75 -4.82 -11.72
N SER A 304 27.34 -4.89 -10.45
CA SER A 304 25.92 -4.96 -10.08
C SER A 304 25.13 -3.68 -10.40
N PHE A 305 25.76 -2.50 -10.27
CA PHE A 305 25.11 -1.25 -10.69
C PHE A 305 24.99 -1.19 -12.21
N ARG A 306 26.00 -1.68 -12.94
CA ARG A 306 26.00 -1.77 -14.42
C ARG A 306 24.99 -2.78 -14.96
N SER A 307 24.64 -3.80 -14.19
CA SER A 307 23.57 -4.74 -14.57
C SER A 307 22.16 -4.19 -14.30
N GLY A 308 22.03 -3.00 -13.69
CA GLY A 308 20.76 -2.45 -13.24
C GLY A 308 20.21 -3.13 -11.99
N ARG A 309 20.97 -4.05 -11.37
CA ARG A 309 20.56 -4.83 -10.20
C ARG A 309 21.56 -4.60 -9.08
N PRO A 310 21.55 -3.41 -8.45
CA PRO A 310 22.53 -3.07 -7.44
C PRO A 310 22.53 -4.11 -6.31
N LEU A 311 23.72 -4.53 -5.89
CA LEU A 311 23.89 -5.37 -4.72
C LEU A 311 24.08 -4.51 -3.48
N GLY A 312 23.52 -4.96 -2.35
CA GLY A 312 23.58 -4.24 -1.08
C GLY A 312 22.27 -4.35 -0.31
N LEU A 313 22.27 -3.78 0.90
CA LEU A 313 21.13 -3.80 1.83
C LEU A 313 20.27 -2.53 1.77
N PHE A 314 20.46 -1.68 0.75
CA PHE A 314 19.76 -0.41 0.57
C PHE A 314 18.24 -0.60 0.46
N TYR A 315 17.79 -1.67 -0.19
CA TYR A 315 16.36 -1.95 -0.33
C TYR A 315 15.68 -2.26 1.01
N MET A 316 16.44 -2.69 2.02
CA MET A 316 15.96 -2.91 3.38
C MET A 316 15.99 -1.63 4.22
N HIS A 317 16.04 -0.45 3.60
CA HIS A 317 16.00 0.82 4.32
C HIS A 317 14.57 1.15 4.78
N HIS A 318 14.47 1.79 5.94
CA HIS A 318 13.21 2.08 6.62
C HIS A 318 12.23 2.88 5.74
N SER A 319 12.76 3.82 4.95
CA SER A 319 11.96 4.72 4.09
C SER A 319 11.12 3.98 3.05
N TYR A 320 11.65 2.92 2.41
CA TYR A 320 10.88 2.17 1.39
C TYR A 320 9.61 1.56 1.98
N LEU A 321 9.69 1.07 3.23
CA LEU A 321 8.54 0.48 3.90
C LEU A 321 7.55 1.56 4.37
N GLU A 322 8.04 2.70 4.85
CA GLU A 322 7.19 3.85 5.24
C GLU A 322 6.43 4.42 4.04
N GLU A 323 7.11 4.60 2.90
CA GLU A 323 6.52 5.10 1.65
C GLU A 323 5.43 4.16 1.12
N ALA A 324 5.68 2.84 1.17
CA ALA A 324 4.67 1.83 0.83
C ALA A 324 3.48 1.82 1.82
N GLY A 325 3.62 2.43 3.01
CA GLY A 325 2.57 2.62 3.99
C GLY A 325 2.59 1.62 5.16
N PHE A 326 3.70 0.91 5.36
CA PHE A 326 3.86 0.04 6.52
C PHE A 326 4.07 0.83 7.81
N VAL A 327 3.65 0.23 8.93
CA VAL A 327 3.82 0.73 10.30
C VAL A 327 4.57 -0.30 11.15
N ASP A 328 4.90 0.04 12.39
CA ASP A 328 5.59 -0.85 13.34
C ASP A 328 6.89 -1.46 12.77
N ILE A 329 7.66 -0.67 12.00
CA ILE A 329 8.87 -1.16 11.34
C ILE A 329 9.97 -1.39 12.39
N GLN A 330 10.57 -2.57 12.39
CA GLN A 330 11.65 -2.95 13.31
C GLN A 330 12.82 -3.56 12.54
N THR A 331 14.03 -3.18 12.91
CA THR A 331 15.25 -3.76 12.35
C THR A 331 16.03 -4.50 13.43
N THR A 332 16.40 -5.76 13.15
CA THR A 332 17.23 -6.59 14.01
C THR A 332 18.54 -6.87 13.29
N HIS A 333 19.67 -6.66 13.99
CA HIS A 333 21.00 -6.99 13.48
C HIS A 333 21.63 -8.10 14.32
N VAL A 334 22.26 -9.07 13.66
CA VAL A 334 23.04 -10.12 14.32
C VAL A 334 24.41 -10.19 13.64
N ASN A 335 25.46 -10.04 14.43
CA ASN A 335 26.82 -10.23 13.96
C ASN A 335 27.17 -11.71 14.08
N VAL A 336 27.55 -12.33 12.96
CA VAL A 336 27.92 -13.74 12.88
C VAL A 336 29.44 -13.82 12.69
N PRO A 337 30.18 -14.50 13.57
CA PRO A 337 31.63 -14.65 13.43
C PRO A 337 32.00 -15.32 12.10
N VAL A 338 33.14 -14.94 11.52
CA VAL A 338 33.76 -15.65 10.39
C VAL A 338 34.95 -16.43 10.93
N GLY A 339 34.85 -17.76 10.98
CA GLY A 339 35.84 -18.64 11.59
C GLY A 339 35.51 -19.01 13.04
N GLN A 340 36.47 -19.62 13.74
CA GLN A 340 36.26 -20.21 15.08
C GLN A 340 37.00 -19.46 16.20
N TRP A 341 37.26 -18.16 16.00
CA TRP A 341 38.05 -17.34 16.94
C TRP A 341 37.30 -16.94 18.22
N VAL A 342 35.98 -17.16 18.29
CA VAL A 342 35.16 -16.88 19.48
C VAL A 342 35.25 -18.04 20.49
N ASP A 343 35.22 -17.76 21.80
CA ASP A 343 35.32 -18.81 22.82
C ASP A 343 34.07 -19.70 22.95
N ASP A 344 32.88 -19.15 22.71
CA ASP A 344 31.60 -19.86 22.82
C ASP A 344 31.44 -20.95 21.74
N GLU A 345 31.20 -22.19 22.15
CA GLU A 345 31.12 -23.35 21.25
C GLU A 345 29.99 -23.24 20.21
N ALA A 346 28.85 -22.64 20.56
CA ALA A 346 27.76 -22.43 19.61
C ALA A 346 28.15 -21.39 18.55
N GLN A 347 28.81 -20.31 18.96
CA GLN A 347 29.36 -19.30 18.05
C GLN A 347 30.52 -19.83 17.20
N LYS A 348 31.37 -20.73 17.71
CA LYS A 348 32.41 -21.42 16.90
C LYS A 348 31.80 -22.25 15.79
N SER A 349 30.80 -23.07 16.12
CA SER A 349 30.10 -23.88 15.13
C SER A 349 29.45 -22.99 14.07
N LEU A 350 28.76 -21.93 14.49
CA LEU A 350 28.15 -20.95 13.60
C LEU A 350 29.17 -20.26 12.70
N GLY A 351 30.29 -19.81 13.27
CA GLY A 351 31.32 -19.11 12.51
C GLY A 351 32.11 -20.00 11.56
N LYS A 352 32.25 -21.31 11.88
CA LYS A 352 32.75 -22.30 10.93
C LYS A 352 31.84 -22.44 9.71
N MET A 353 30.52 -22.52 9.91
CA MET A 353 29.56 -22.58 8.80
C MET A 353 29.61 -21.31 7.96
N MET A 354 29.68 -20.14 8.60
CA MET A 354 29.82 -18.84 7.92
C MET A 354 31.11 -18.77 7.10
N PHE A 355 32.23 -19.28 7.63
CA PHE A 355 33.50 -19.37 6.91
C PHE A 355 33.39 -20.25 5.66
N VAL A 356 32.79 -21.45 5.77
CA VAL A 356 32.55 -22.34 4.63
C VAL A 356 31.64 -21.67 3.59
N LEU A 357 30.53 -21.07 4.01
CA LEU A 357 29.65 -20.31 3.12
C LEU A 357 30.42 -19.19 2.39
N GLY A 358 31.25 -18.46 3.14
CA GLY A 358 32.12 -17.42 2.58
C GLY A 358 33.06 -17.96 1.51
N MET A 359 33.65 -19.15 1.69
CA MET A 359 34.51 -19.76 0.68
C MET A 359 33.75 -20.13 -0.60
N GLU A 360 32.54 -20.69 -0.45
CA GLU A 360 31.76 -21.19 -1.59
C GLU A 360 30.99 -20.09 -2.35
N ILE A 361 30.74 -18.92 -1.75
CA ILE A 361 29.86 -17.90 -2.36
C ILE A 361 30.56 -16.95 -3.35
N PHE A 362 31.89 -16.77 -3.26
CA PHE A 362 32.59 -15.79 -4.10
C PHE A 362 32.52 -16.11 -5.59
N GLU A 363 32.81 -17.37 -5.96
CA GLU A 363 32.74 -17.78 -7.37
C GLU A 363 31.35 -17.58 -7.98
N PRO A 364 30.26 -18.16 -7.45
CA PRO A 364 28.94 -18.05 -8.08
C PRO A 364 28.43 -16.60 -8.17
N VAL A 365 28.70 -15.76 -7.17
CA VAL A 365 28.30 -14.34 -7.18
C VAL A 365 29.11 -13.53 -8.18
N CYS A 366 30.44 -13.73 -8.23
CA CYS A 366 31.32 -12.90 -9.06
C CYS A 366 31.30 -13.32 -10.54
N LEU A 367 31.11 -14.61 -10.83
CA LEU A 367 31.38 -15.20 -12.14
C LEU A 367 30.64 -14.50 -13.27
N ARG A 368 29.30 -14.41 -13.19
CA ARG A 368 28.50 -13.78 -14.24
C ARG A 368 28.67 -12.26 -14.25
N LEU A 369 28.66 -11.63 -13.08
CA LEU A 369 28.73 -10.17 -12.97
C LEU A 369 30.01 -9.60 -13.59
N LEU A 370 31.16 -10.17 -13.24
CA LEU A 370 32.47 -9.64 -13.66
C LEU A 370 32.88 -10.04 -15.08
N THR A 371 32.36 -11.14 -15.61
CA THR A 371 32.62 -11.56 -16.99
C THR A 371 31.71 -10.85 -18.01
N ARG A 372 30.47 -10.51 -17.63
CA ARG A 372 29.49 -9.85 -18.52
C ARG A 372 29.53 -8.33 -18.42
N TRP A 373 29.55 -7.75 -17.22
CA TRP A 373 29.52 -6.29 -17.03
C TRP A 373 30.86 -5.69 -16.59
N GLY A 374 31.64 -6.44 -15.80
CA GLY A 374 32.96 -6.02 -15.34
C GLY A 374 32.96 -4.73 -14.51
N SER A 375 34.16 -4.19 -14.32
CA SER A 375 34.44 -2.92 -13.63
C SER A 375 34.71 -1.80 -14.65
N LYS A 376 34.88 -0.56 -14.18
CA LYS A 376 35.16 0.61 -15.03
C LYS A 376 36.26 0.42 -16.05
N ASN A 377 37.32 -0.29 -15.65
CA ASN A 377 38.56 -0.37 -16.40
C ASN A 377 38.89 -1.79 -16.87
N LYS A 378 38.07 -2.79 -16.49
CA LYS A 378 38.39 -4.20 -16.75
C LYS A 378 37.14 -5.06 -16.79
N VAL A 379 37.05 -5.93 -17.80
CA VAL A 379 36.18 -7.10 -17.84
C VAL A 379 37.05 -8.34 -17.63
N TRP A 380 36.61 -9.29 -16.81
CA TRP A 380 37.39 -10.48 -16.48
C TRP A 380 37.12 -11.60 -17.48
N THR A 381 38.14 -12.40 -17.77
CA THR A 381 37.94 -13.73 -18.36
C THR A 381 37.63 -14.75 -17.25
N GLU A 382 37.03 -15.89 -17.60
CA GLU A 382 36.71 -16.96 -16.65
C GLU A 382 37.94 -17.40 -15.85
N ASP A 383 39.06 -17.70 -16.52
CA ASP A 383 40.28 -18.19 -15.90
C ASP A 383 40.91 -17.16 -14.94
N GLU A 384 40.95 -15.89 -15.35
CA GLU A 384 41.45 -14.80 -14.52
C GLU A 384 40.61 -14.62 -13.26
N LEU A 385 39.29 -14.68 -13.39
CA LEU A 385 38.39 -14.51 -12.27
C LEU A 385 38.50 -15.68 -11.29
N ARG A 386 38.51 -16.92 -11.77
CA ARG A 386 38.72 -18.09 -10.90
C ARG A 386 40.08 -18.03 -10.19
N ALA A 387 41.11 -17.47 -10.83
CA ALA A 387 42.40 -17.25 -10.18
C ALA A 387 42.34 -16.17 -9.09
N ASP A 388 41.73 -15.01 -9.36
CA ASP A 388 41.52 -13.94 -8.38
C ASP A 388 40.66 -14.44 -7.19
N VAL A 389 39.63 -15.26 -7.43
CA VAL A 389 38.79 -15.88 -6.39
C VAL A 389 39.60 -16.82 -5.50
N ARG A 390 40.43 -17.69 -6.08
CA ARG A 390 41.32 -18.58 -5.29
C ARG A 390 42.30 -17.80 -4.41
N LEU A 391 42.83 -16.69 -4.92
CA LEU A 391 43.70 -15.81 -4.16
C LEU A 391 42.94 -15.13 -3.00
N ALA A 392 41.73 -14.63 -3.24
CA ALA A 392 40.90 -14.05 -2.19
C ALA A 392 40.49 -15.08 -1.12
N GLN A 393 40.16 -16.31 -1.51
CA GLN A 393 39.90 -17.41 -0.57
C GLN A 393 41.14 -17.71 0.31
N GLN A 394 42.34 -17.70 -0.28
CA GLN A 394 43.58 -17.87 0.47
C GLN A 394 43.82 -16.71 1.45
N GLU A 395 43.61 -15.45 1.02
CA GLU A 395 43.72 -14.26 1.88
C GLU A 395 42.78 -14.36 3.10
N ILE A 396 41.52 -14.77 2.89
CA ILE A 396 40.55 -14.95 3.97
C ILE A 396 40.96 -16.07 4.91
N LYS A 397 41.41 -17.20 4.36
CA LYS A 397 41.88 -18.34 5.17
C LYS A 397 43.05 -17.92 6.07
N ASP A 398 44.06 -17.26 5.49
CA ASP A 398 45.23 -16.78 6.23
C ASP A 398 44.81 -15.79 7.33
N TYR A 399 43.83 -14.91 7.05
CA TYR A 399 43.30 -13.98 8.04
C TYR A 399 42.59 -14.70 9.19
N VAL A 400 41.68 -15.63 8.88
CA VAL A 400 40.91 -16.39 9.87
C VAL A 400 41.83 -17.22 10.75
N GLU A 401 42.85 -17.88 10.19
CA GLU A 401 43.84 -18.64 10.96
C GLU A 401 44.63 -17.74 11.93
N ARG A 402 44.98 -16.51 11.52
CA ARG A 402 45.63 -15.53 12.39
C ARG A 402 44.71 -15.04 13.49
N SER A 403 43.42 -14.84 13.17
CA SER A 403 42.39 -14.46 14.15
C SER A 403 42.18 -15.56 15.19
N GLU A 404 42.16 -16.83 14.78
CA GLU A 404 42.04 -17.98 15.69
C GLU A 404 43.27 -18.15 16.61
N ARG A 405 44.45 -17.69 16.17
CA ARG A 405 45.66 -17.61 17.01
C ARG A 405 45.69 -16.36 17.91
N GLY A 406 44.73 -15.45 17.79
CA GLY A 406 44.68 -14.19 18.54
C GLY A 406 45.71 -13.14 18.08
N GLU A 407 46.24 -13.26 16.86
CA GLU A 407 47.21 -12.32 16.29
C GLU A 407 46.56 -11.05 15.70
N VAL A 408 45.28 -11.16 15.31
CA VAL A 408 44.46 -10.08 14.74
C VAL A 408 43.04 -10.14 15.31
N GLU A 409 42.28 -9.06 15.16
CA GLU A 409 40.88 -9.01 15.59
C GLU A 409 39.98 -9.93 14.77
N GLY A 410 38.95 -10.47 15.43
CA GLY A 410 37.93 -11.28 14.80
C GLY A 410 37.10 -10.53 13.76
N TRP A 411 36.72 -11.24 12.70
CA TRP A 411 35.85 -10.71 11.66
C TRP A 411 34.43 -11.26 11.82
N CYS A 412 33.42 -10.41 11.63
CA CYS A 412 32.01 -10.76 11.67
C CYS A 412 31.29 -10.32 10.41
N ALA A 413 30.46 -11.21 9.86
CA ALA A 413 29.42 -10.87 8.89
C ALA A 413 28.22 -10.24 9.60
N SER A 414 27.52 -9.33 8.95
CA SER A 414 26.35 -8.64 9.51
C SER A 414 25.08 -9.16 8.85
N PHE A 415 24.23 -9.82 9.65
CA PHE A 415 22.91 -10.26 9.23
C PHE A 415 21.87 -9.23 9.68
N LYS A 416 20.90 -8.94 8.82
CA LYS A 416 19.85 -7.94 9.03
C LYS A 416 18.48 -8.57 8.77
N TRP A 417 17.56 -8.35 9.68
CA TRP A 417 16.13 -8.59 9.50
C TRP A 417 15.41 -7.27 9.62
N ILE A 418 14.49 -7.00 8.71
CA ILE A 418 13.55 -5.90 8.83
C ILE A 418 12.13 -6.47 8.77
N THR A 419 11.32 -6.10 9.76
CA THR A 419 9.91 -6.46 9.82
C THR A 419 9.08 -5.20 9.78
N ALA A 420 7.91 -5.29 9.16
CA ALA A 420 6.95 -4.21 9.16
C ALA A 420 5.54 -4.74 9.04
N ARG A 421 4.57 -3.91 9.42
CA ARG A 421 3.18 -4.31 9.56
C ARG A 421 2.27 -3.47 8.68
N LYS A 422 1.30 -4.11 8.02
CA LYS A 422 0.18 -3.41 7.39
C LYS A 422 -0.81 -2.95 8.46
N SER A 423 -1.22 -1.68 8.47
CA SER A 423 -2.10 -1.16 9.52
C SER A 423 -3.46 -1.89 9.56
N TRP A 424 -3.99 -2.11 10.77
CA TRP A 424 -5.34 -2.69 10.98
C TRP A 424 -6.45 -1.76 10.54
N HIS A 425 -6.24 -0.48 10.85
CA HIS A 425 -7.09 0.56 10.33
C HIS A 425 -6.72 0.69 8.87
N ALA A 426 -7.71 0.52 8.01
CA ALA A 426 -7.64 1.12 6.70
C ALA A 426 -7.67 2.65 6.88
N ASP A 427 -6.67 3.23 7.55
CA ASP A 427 -6.52 4.68 7.73
C ASP A 427 -6.12 5.36 6.41
N LYS A 428 -6.03 4.59 5.31
CA LYS A 428 -6.11 5.08 3.93
C LYS A 428 -7.47 4.88 3.23
N CYS A 429 -8.49 4.25 3.85
CA CYS A 429 -9.81 4.08 3.21
C CYS A 429 -10.62 5.37 3.06
N ILE A 430 -10.20 6.48 3.69
CA ILE A 430 -10.79 7.81 3.49
C ILE A 430 -9.67 8.85 3.20
N GLN A 431 -8.58 8.40 2.59
CA GLN A 431 -7.76 9.28 1.76
C GLN A 431 -7.74 8.63 0.39
N PHE A 432 -8.69 9.05 -0.46
CA PHE A 432 -8.68 8.67 -1.86
C PHE A 432 -7.27 8.88 -2.41
N LEU A 433 -6.81 7.87 -3.16
CA LEU A 433 -5.49 7.53 -3.70
C LEU A 433 -4.76 8.62 -4.52
N ALA A 434 -5.10 9.90 -4.37
CA ALA A 434 -4.50 11.01 -5.09
C ALA A 434 -3.98 12.05 -4.09
N GLU A 435 -2.72 12.44 -4.27
CA GLU A 435 -2.20 13.65 -3.68
C GLU A 435 -3.10 14.84 -4.05
N PRO A 436 -3.37 15.77 -3.12
CA PRO A 436 -4.15 16.95 -3.46
C PRO A 436 -3.39 17.79 -4.48
N PHE A 437 -4.11 18.46 -5.38
CA PHE A 437 -3.50 19.40 -6.30
C PHE A 437 -2.71 20.49 -5.54
N HIS A 438 -1.39 20.59 -5.73
CA HIS A 438 -0.59 21.58 -5.01
C HIS A 438 -0.64 22.95 -5.70
N ARG A 439 -1.62 23.78 -5.33
CA ARG A 439 -1.64 25.17 -5.77
C ARG A 439 -0.39 25.90 -5.27
N MET A 440 0.28 26.62 -6.17
CA MET A 440 1.44 27.44 -5.83
C MET A 440 1.05 28.59 -4.90
N PHE A 441 1.99 29.03 -4.06
CA PHE A 441 1.75 30.04 -3.02
C PHE A 441 2.93 31.01 -2.90
N PHE A 442 2.73 32.13 -2.21
CA PHE A 442 3.80 33.08 -1.85
C PHE A 442 4.11 32.96 -0.36
N LEU A 443 5.36 33.12 0.05
CA LEU A 443 5.74 33.04 1.47
C LEU A 443 5.39 34.31 2.25
N ASP A 444 5.22 35.45 1.58
CA ASP A 444 4.80 36.72 2.17
C ASP A 444 3.28 36.82 2.39
N ASN A 445 2.52 35.80 1.99
CA ASN A 445 1.07 35.79 2.12
C ASN A 445 0.63 35.54 3.58
N LEU A 446 0.23 36.62 4.25
CA LEU A 446 -0.27 36.59 5.63
C LEU A 446 -1.48 35.67 5.83
N ALA A 447 -2.29 35.42 4.80
CA ALA A 447 -3.47 34.57 4.91
C ALA A 447 -3.14 33.09 5.15
N ILE A 448 -1.90 32.65 4.84
CA ILE A 448 -1.43 31.27 4.98
C ILE A 448 -0.28 31.11 5.99
N GLY A 449 -0.02 32.17 6.77
CA GLY A 449 1.08 32.28 7.73
C GLY A 449 0.68 32.09 9.19
N TYR A 450 -0.53 31.57 9.48
CA TYR A 450 -0.95 31.32 10.85
C TYR A 450 -0.20 30.12 11.46
N PRO A 451 -0.05 30.07 12.81
CA PRO A 451 0.61 28.95 13.46
C PRO A 451 -0.20 27.66 13.33
N HIS A 452 0.51 26.53 13.18
CA HIS A 452 -0.11 25.22 13.16
C HIS A 452 -0.58 24.81 14.57
N ALA A 453 -1.87 24.51 14.72
CA ALA A 453 -2.41 23.98 15.96
C ALA A 453 -2.13 22.48 16.08
N GLU A 454 -1.23 22.11 17.00
CA GLU A 454 -0.89 20.70 17.31
C GLU A 454 -2.05 19.97 18.00
N ILE A 455 -2.79 20.69 18.86
CA ILE A 455 -3.96 20.16 19.58
C ILE A 455 -5.21 20.82 19.00
N GLU A 456 -6.00 20.02 18.28
CA GLU A 456 -7.29 20.47 17.74
C GLU A 456 -8.34 20.56 18.86
N ARG A 457 -9.14 21.62 18.87
CA ARG A 457 -10.25 21.77 19.83
C ARG A 457 -11.29 20.64 19.67
N VAL A 458 -11.55 20.27 18.42
CA VAL A 458 -12.35 19.11 18.05
C VAL A 458 -11.52 18.27 17.10
N SER A 459 -10.87 17.24 17.64
CA SER A 459 -10.12 16.26 16.85
C SER A 459 -11.06 15.39 16.01
N VAL A 460 -10.52 14.70 15.02
CA VAL A 460 -11.25 13.74 14.18
C VAL A 460 -12.00 12.70 15.02
N GLY A 461 -11.40 12.19 16.09
CA GLY A 461 -12.05 11.25 17.01
C GLY A 461 -13.29 11.86 17.67
N TRP A 462 -13.19 13.09 18.19
CA TRP A 462 -14.33 13.80 18.78
C TRP A 462 -15.40 14.16 17.75
N LEU A 463 -15.01 14.50 16.52
CA LEU A 463 -15.94 14.72 15.41
C LEU A 463 -16.80 13.47 15.15
N LEU A 464 -16.16 12.29 15.06
CA LEU A 464 -16.87 11.01 14.87
C LEU A 464 -17.81 10.71 16.04
N ILE A 465 -17.39 11.00 17.27
CA ILE A 465 -18.25 10.83 18.45
C ILE A 465 -19.47 11.75 18.36
N PHE A 466 -19.28 13.06 18.20
CA PHE A 466 -20.38 14.02 18.22
C PHE A 466 -21.30 13.95 17.02
N SER A 467 -20.77 13.62 15.83
CA SER A 467 -21.52 13.72 14.57
C SER A 467 -21.97 12.38 14.02
N ALA A 468 -21.39 11.26 14.48
CA ALA A 468 -21.82 9.91 14.07
C ALA A 468 -22.34 9.10 15.27
N ALA A 469 -21.53 8.90 16.30
CA ALA A 469 -21.87 8.00 17.41
C ALA A 469 -23.03 8.54 18.27
N VAL A 470 -23.04 9.83 18.60
CA VAL A 470 -24.11 10.46 19.38
C VAL A 470 -25.44 10.44 18.61
N PRO A 471 -25.53 10.88 17.34
CA PRO A 471 -26.75 10.74 16.55
C PRO A 471 -27.22 9.30 16.43
N LEU A 472 -26.32 8.36 16.14
CA LEU A 472 -26.66 6.94 16.05
C LEU A 472 -27.21 6.42 17.37
N GLY A 473 -26.54 6.72 18.49
CA GLY A 473 -26.98 6.34 19.83
C GLY A 473 -28.36 6.90 20.17
N LEU A 474 -28.62 8.17 19.82
CA LEU A 474 -29.93 8.80 20.01
C LEU A 474 -31.03 8.16 19.15
N LEU A 475 -30.72 7.80 17.90
CA LEU A 475 -31.65 7.11 17.01
C LEU A 475 -31.93 5.66 17.48
N VAL A 476 -30.91 4.95 17.96
CA VAL A 476 -31.07 3.62 18.55
C VAL A 476 -31.89 3.69 19.83
N ALA A 477 -31.58 4.63 20.73
CA ALA A 477 -32.36 4.86 21.95
C ALA A 477 -33.82 5.20 21.62
N TRP A 478 -34.05 6.07 20.64
CA TRP A 478 -35.40 6.37 20.14
C TRP A 478 -36.11 5.12 19.61
N ALA A 479 -35.43 4.29 18.82
CA ALA A 479 -36.01 3.05 18.28
C ALA A 479 -36.36 2.05 19.39
N LEU A 480 -35.53 1.94 20.44
CA LEU A 480 -35.78 1.07 21.58
C LEU A 480 -36.93 1.58 22.47
N LEU A 481 -36.99 2.89 22.70
CA LEU A 481 -37.98 3.52 23.59
C LEU A 481 -39.38 3.60 22.95
N PHE A 482 -39.46 4.04 21.70
CA PHE A 482 -40.74 4.25 21.01
C PHE A 482 -41.19 3.05 20.19
N ARG A 483 -40.32 2.03 20.02
CA ARG A 483 -40.57 0.81 19.25
C ARG A 483 -41.32 1.06 17.92
N PRO A 484 -40.79 1.93 17.05
CA PRO A 484 -41.35 2.11 15.72
C PRO A 484 -41.26 0.79 14.94
N GLY A 485 -42.14 0.58 13.96
CA GLY A 485 -42.07 -0.60 13.09
C GLY A 485 -40.67 -0.77 12.48
N SER A 486 -40.27 -2.02 12.22
CA SER A 486 -38.92 -2.40 11.76
C SER A 486 -38.45 -1.57 10.55
N HIS A 487 -39.34 -1.35 9.59
CA HIS A 487 -39.08 -0.53 8.41
C HIS A 487 -38.66 0.91 8.78
N LYS A 488 -39.41 1.56 9.68
CA LYS A 488 -39.12 2.94 10.10
C LYS A 488 -37.81 3.03 10.88
N ALA A 489 -37.51 2.08 11.76
CA ALA A 489 -36.23 2.04 12.47
C ALA A 489 -35.06 1.88 11.50
N HIS A 490 -35.15 0.89 10.59
CA HIS A 490 -34.11 0.58 9.62
C HIS A 490 -33.80 1.76 8.70
N VAL A 491 -34.82 2.32 8.05
CA VAL A 491 -34.68 3.43 7.11
C VAL A 491 -34.08 4.67 7.77
N THR A 492 -34.44 4.93 9.04
CA THR A 492 -33.93 6.09 9.78
C THR A 492 -32.43 5.98 10.04
N ILE A 493 -31.97 4.81 10.50
CA ILE A 493 -30.55 4.54 10.80
C ILE A 493 -29.76 4.47 9.49
N LEU A 494 -30.29 3.79 8.47
CA LEU A 494 -29.67 3.69 7.16
C LEU A 494 -29.47 5.07 6.53
N GLY A 495 -30.47 5.96 6.62
CA GLY A 495 -30.35 7.32 6.11
C GLY A 495 -29.24 8.14 6.79
N LEU A 496 -29.01 7.97 8.10
CA LEU A 496 -27.88 8.61 8.77
C LEU A 496 -26.54 8.10 8.21
N ILE A 497 -26.40 6.78 8.09
CA ILE A 497 -25.17 6.14 7.59
C ILE A 497 -24.87 6.59 6.15
N ILE A 498 -25.87 6.57 5.26
CA ILE A 498 -25.72 7.02 3.87
C ILE A 498 -25.34 8.49 3.82
N SER A 499 -25.97 9.35 4.63
CA SER A 499 -25.66 10.78 4.69
C SER A 499 -24.19 11.02 5.03
N LEU A 500 -23.66 10.32 6.03
CA LEU A 500 -22.27 10.44 6.47
C LEU A 500 -21.30 9.93 5.40
N ILE A 501 -21.53 8.74 4.84
CA ILE A 501 -20.67 8.14 3.81
C ILE A 501 -20.61 9.04 2.57
N LEU A 502 -21.78 9.48 2.07
CA LEU A 502 -21.87 10.33 0.89
C LEU A 502 -21.19 11.68 1.11
N THR A 503 -21.30 12.25 2.32
CA THR A 503 -20.65 13.51 2.66
C THR A 503 -19.14 13.38 2.71
N SER A 504 -18.61 12.34 3.35
CA SER A 504 -17.17 12.07 3.39
C SER A 504 -16.61 11.92 1.98
N PHE A 505 -17.24 11.07 1.15
CA PHE A 505 -16.83 10.82 -0.22
C PHE A 505 -16.78 12.11 -1.05
N ILE A 506 -17.88 12.87 -1.12
CA ILE A 506 -17.95 14.10 -1.92
C ILE A 506 -16.95 15.15 -1.41
N THR A 507 -16.85 15.32 -0.09
CA THR A 507 -15.94 16.32 0.49
C THR A 507 -14.48 16.01 0.14
N ASP A 508 -14.06 14.75 0.24
CA ASP A 508 -12.67 14.39 -0.02
C ASP A 508 -12.30 14.47 -1.49
N VAL A 509 -13.22 14.11 -2.40
CA VAL A 509 -13.03 14.33 -3.85
C VAL A 509 -12.82 15.81 -4.14
N ILE A 510 -13.66 16.70 -3.61
CA ILE A 510 -13.53 18.14 -3.86
C ILE A 510 -12.24 18.69 -3.25
N LYS A 511 -11.87 18.26 -2.04
CA LYS A 511 -10.61 18.69 -1.39
C LYS A 511 -9.39 18.36 -2.22
N ASN A 512 -9.29 17.12 -2.70
CA ASN A 512 -8.13 16.69 -3.47
C ASN A 512 -8.09 17.38 -4.84
N ALA A 513 -9.25 17.59 -5.47
CA ALA A 513 -9.35 18.27 -6.76
C ALA A 513 -9.03 19.78 -6.67
N VAL A 514 -9.48 20.47 -5.62
CA VAL A 514 -9.30 21.93 -5.49
C VAL A 514 -7.91 22.28 -4.95
N GLY A 515 -7.39 21.54 -3.98
CA GLY A 515 -6.01 21.72 -3.55
C GLY A 515 -5.72 23.10 -2.93
N ARG A 516 -6.68 23.67 -2.20
CA ARG A 516 -6.55 25.03 -1.63
C ARG A 516 -5.62 25.01 -0.41
N PRO A 517 -4.60 25.89 -0.36
CA PRO A 517 -3.77 26.15 0.82
C PRO A 517 -4.60 26.46 2.07
N ARG A 518 -4.23 25.84 3.20
CA ARG A 518 -4.76 26.16 4.52
C ARG A 518 -4.15 27.46 5.07
N PRO A 519 -4.83 28.12 6.02
CA PRO A 519 -4.29 29.30 6.69
C PRO A 519 -2.99 29.04 7.49
N ASP A 520 -2.71 27.78 7.85
CA ASP A 520 -1.51 27.33 8.54
C ASP A 520 -0.47 26.65 7.63
N LEU A 521 -0.56 26.83 6.31
CA LEU A 521 0.29 26.13 5.33
C LEU A 521 1.79 26.42 5.55
N ILE A 522 2.20 27.67 5.77
CA ILE A 522 3.63 28.00 5.90
C ILE A 522 4.24 27.32 7.13
N ALA A 523 3.50 27.25 8.23
CA ALA A 523 3.93 26.59 9.46
C ALA A 523 4.14 25.08 9.27
N ARG A 524 3.30 24.44 8.43
CA ARG A 524 3.45 23.01 8.05
C ARG A 524 4.58 22.80 7.05
N CYS A 525 4.70 23.69 6.07
CA CYS A 525 5.66 23.57 4.97
C CYS A 525 7.11 23.65 5.47
N LYS A 526 7.40 24.54 6.44
CA LYS A 526 8.77 24.81 6.91
C LYS A 526 9.69 25.11 5.71
N PRO A 527 9.55 26.26 5.03
CA PRO A 527 10.26 26.53 3.78
C PRO A 527 11.78 26.55 3.99
N ALA A 528 12.53 26.06 3.00
CA ALA A 528 13.99 26.00 3.04
C ALA A 528 14.63 27.39 3.22
N PRO A 529 15.75 27.50 3.98
CA PRO A 529 16.43 28.77 4.19
C PRO A 529 16.87 29.42 2.86
N GLY A 530 16.52 30.69 2.66
CA GLY A 530 16.87 31.44 1.44
C GLY A 530 15.82 31.41 0.32
N THR A 531 14.65 30.79 0.55
CA THR A 531 13.55 30.79 -0.43
C THR A 531 13.00 32.22 -0.65
N PRO A 532 12.82 32.69 -1.91
CA PRO A 532 12.35 34.04 -2.19
C PRO A 532 10.91 34.25 -1.73
N ALA A 533 10.66 35.28 -0.92
CA ALA A 533 9.35 35.50 -0.30
C ALA A 533 8.27 36.02 -1.25
N HIS A 534 8.65 36.88 -2.20
CA HIS A 534 7.75 37.55 -3.15
C HIS A 534 7.64 36.83 -4.50
N GLN A 535 7.95 35.53 -4.55
CA GLN A 535 7.82 34.73 -5.76
C GLN A 535 6.86 33.57 -5.52
N LEU A 536 6.15 33.21 -6.59
CA LEU A 536 5.25 32.06 -6.59
C LEU A 536 6.09 30.78 -6.48
N VAL A 537 5.98 30.07 -5.37
CA VAL A 537 6.73 28.84 -5.07
C VAL A 537 5.81 27.61 -5.07
N THR A 538 6.40 26.47 -5.41
CA THR A 538 5.74 25.16 -5.34
C THR A 538 6.03 24.49 -4.01
N TYR A 539 5.30 23.42 -3.68
CA TYR A 539 5.50 22.64 -2.45
C TYR A 539 6.92 22.08 -2.27
N LYS A 540 7.73 22.01 -3.34
CA LYS A 540 9.13 21.53 -3.33
C LYS A 540 10.06 22.36 -2.45
N VAL A 541 9.66 23.57 -2.04
CA VAL A 541 10.44 24.40 -1.11
C VAL A 541 10.28 23.98 0.35
N CYS A 542 9.30 23.12 0.65
CA CYS A 542 8.98 22.67 2.00
C CYS A 542 10.00 21.63 2.48
N THR A 543 10.44 21.74 3.74
CA THR A 543 11.39 20.79 4.37
C THR A 543 10.71 19.83 5.34
N GLU A 544 9.37 19.83 5.41
CA GLU A 544 8.62 18.90 6.26
C GLU A 544 8.79 17.47 5.77
N THR A 545 9.16 16.57 6.69
CA THR A 545 9.42 15.16 6.41
C THR A 545 8.14 14.32 6.51
N ASP A 546 7.18 14.77 7.32
CA ASP A 546 5.90 14.06 7.42
C ASP A 546 4.99 14.39 6.22
N HIS A 547 4.86 13.40 5.33
CA HIS A 547 4.01 13.46 4.15
C HIS A 547 2.56 13.81 4.50
N HIS A 548 2.01 13.28 5.60
CA HIS A 548 0.63 13.56 5.96
C HIS A 548 0.44 15.03 6.36
N THR A 549 1.31 15.55 7.22
CA THR A 549 1.26 16.94 7.69
C THR A 549 1.45 17.93 6.53
N LEU A 550 2.37 17.64 5.61
CA LEU A 550 2.64 18.46 4.44
C LEU A 550 1.43 18.49 3.49
N HIS A 551 0.98 17.33 3.02
CA HIS A 551 -0.08 17.27 2.00
C HIS A 551 -1.45 17.70 2.57
N ASP A 552 -1.71 17.52 3.87
CA ASP A 552 -2.91 18.08 4.50
C ASP A 552 -2.95 19.62 4.40
N GLY A 553 -1.80 20.29 4.24
CA GLY A 553 -1.71 21.74 4.01
C GLY A 553 -2.46 22.26 2.79
N TRP A 554 -2.74 21.43 1.78
CA TRP A 554 -3.51 21.80 0.58
C TRP A 554 -4.96 21.33 0.59
N ARG A 555 -5.46 20.80 1.73
CA ARG A 555 -6.82 20.26 1.85
C ARG A 555 -7.76 21.20 2.60
N SER A 556 -7.70 22.51 2.33
CA SER A 556 -8.53 23.51 3.03
C SER A 556 -9.99 23.54 2.55
N PHE A 557 -10.25 23.43 1.25
CA PHE A 557 -11.60 23.63 0.71
C PHE A 557 -12.22 22.37 0.13
N PRO A 558 -13.48 22.02 0.48
CA PRO A 558 -14.29 22.54 1.60
C PRO A 558 -13.86 21.93 2.94
N SER A 559 -14.31 22.51 4.06
CA SER A 559 -13.98 21.95 5.38
C SER A 559 -14.70 20.63 5.64
N GLY A 560 -13.93 19.55 5.80
CA GLY A 560 -14.47 18.22 6.09
C GLY A 560 -15.08 18.06 7.48
N HIS A 561 -14.53 18.75 8.50
CA HIS A 561 -15.12 18.75 9.83
C HIS A 561 -16.49 19.42 9.82
N SER A 562 -16.61 20.53 9.08
CA SER A 562 -17.87 21.24 8.92
C SER A 562 -18.90 20.42 8.14
N SER A 563 -18.54 19.87 6.98
CA SER A 563 -19.47 19.07 6.18
C SER A 563 -19.93 17.82 6.90
N PHE A 564 -19.02 17.08 7.54
CA PHE A 564 -19.36 15.88 8.29
C PHE A 564 -20.26 16.19 9.50
N ALA A 565 -19.98 17.27 10.24
CA ALA A 565 -20.81 17.69 11.38
C ALA A 565 -22.23 18.08 10.95
N PHE A 566 -22.36 18.92 9.91
CA PHE A 566 -23.66 19.31 9.39
C PHE A 566 -24.42 18.17 8.70
N SER A 567 -23.73 17.14 8.21
CA SER A 567 -24.37 15.94 7.69
C SER A 567 -25.00 15.10 8.79
N GLY A 568 -24.22 14.72 9.81
CA GLY A 568 -24.69 13.84 10.88
C GLY A 568 -25.70 14.52 11.82
N LEU A 569 -25.32 15.67 12.38
CA LEU A 569 -26.20 16.43 13.28
C LEU A 569 -27.33 17.13 12.51
N GLY A 570 -27.12 17.52 11.26
CA GLY A 570 -28.20 18.04 10.41
C GLY A 570 -29.24 16.98 10.08
N TYR A 571 -28.83 15.74 9.79
CA TYR A 571 -29.76 14.63 9.62
C TYR A 571 -30.58 14.38 10.90
N LEU A 572 -29.92 14.38 12.06
CA LEU A 572 -30.60 14.28 13.36
C LEU A 572 -31.59 15.43 13.59
N SER A 573 -31.21 16.66 13.26
CA SER A 573 -32.06 17.85 13.35
C SER A 573 -33.32 17.72 12.48
N LEU A 574 -33.17 17.32 11.22
CA LEU A 574 -34.28 17.08 10.29
C LEU A 574 -35.20 15.98 10.80
N PHE A 575 -34.63 14.89 11.32
CA PHE A 575 -35.39 13.80 11.92
C PHE A 575 -36.21 14.27 13.13
N LEU A 576 -35.61 14.98 14.08
CA LEU A 576 -36.29 15.53 15.25
C LEU A 576 -37.38 16.53 14.84
N ALA A 577 -37.11 17.41 13.86
CA ALA A 577 -38.10 18.34 13.33
C ALA A 577 -39.33 17.61 12.77
N GLY A 578 -39.11 16.50 12.06
CA GLY A 578 -40.16 15.62 11.55
C GLY A 578 -40.97 14.96 12.66
N GLN A 579 -40.32 14.37 13.67
CA GLN A 579 -41.02 13.71 14.78
C GLN A 579 -41.81 14.70 15.65
N CYS A 580 -41.25 15.88 15.91
CA CYS A 580 -41.88 16.92 16.72
C CYS A 580 -42.92 17.76 15.97
N HIS A 581 -43.05 17.59 14.65
CA HIS A 581 -43.96 18.33 13.79
C HIS A 581 -43.80 19.86 13.90
N VAL A 582 -42.55 20.31 13.85
CA VAL A 582 -42.14 21.71 14.11
C VAL A 582 -42.85 22.74 13.22
N TYR A 583 -43.21 22.38 11.98
CA TYR A 583 -43.82 23.29 11.01
C TYR A 583 -45.36 23.38 11.08
N ARG A 584 -46.01 22.81 12.11
CA ARG A 584 -47.47 22.93 12.27
C ARG A 584 -47.85 24.30 12.85
N PRO A 585 -49.04 24.87 12.53
CA PRO A 585 -49.46 26.23 12.92
C PRO A 585 -49.55 26.55 14.43
N ARG A 586 -49.14 25.65 15.34
CA ARG A 586 -49.18 25.82 16.81
C ARG A 586 -48.05 25.05 17.51
N ALA A 587 -46.90 24.86 16.86
CA ALA A 587 -45.76 24.20 17.50
C ALA A 587 -45.22 25.08 18.63
N ASP A 588 -44.98 24.47 19.79
CA ASP A 588 -44.37 25.13 20.94
C ASP A 588 -42.88 25.38 20.69
N LEU A 589 -42.36 26.48 21.25
CA LEU A 589 -40.98 26.89 21.09
C LEU A 589 -39.97 25.81 21.53
N ALA A 590 -40.31 25.02 22.56
CA ALA A 590 -39.43 23.96 23.06
C ALA A 590 -39.16 22.87 22.00
N ARG A 591 -40.16 22.48 21.19
CA ARG A 591 -39.97 21.55 20.07
C ARG A 591 -39.07 22.12 18.98
N VAL A 592 -39.18 23.41 18.70
CA VAL A 592 -38.32 24.09 17.73
C VAL A 592 -36.88 24.09 18.22
N LEU A 593 -36.65 24.47 19.48
CA LEU A 593 -35.31 24.50 20.07
C LEU A 593 -34.68 23.10 20.13
N LEU A 594 -35.46 22.06 20.45
CA LEU A 594 -34.98 20.67 20.44
C LEU A 594 -34.51 20.24 19.05
N ALA A 595 -35.25 20.61 18.00
CA ALA A 595 -34.85 20.31 16.63
C ALA A 595 -33.63 21.12 16.16
N LEU A 596 -33.43 22.34 16.65
CA LEU A 596 -32.29 23.20 16.29
C LEU A 596 -31.01 22.91 17.08
N ALA A 597 -31.10 22.30 18.27
CA ALA A 597 -29.95 22.04 19.13
C ALA A 597 -28.80 21.26 18.44
N PRO A 598 -29.06 20.20 17.64
CA PRO A 598 -28.00 19.53 16.89
C PRO A 598 -27.29 20.45 15.87
N LEU A 599 -28.02 21.36 15.21
CA LEU A 599 -27.42 22.32 14.27
C LEU A 599 -26.52 23.34 14.98
N LEU A 600 -26.89 23.74 16.20
CA LEU A 600 -26.02 24.57 17.03
C LEU A 600 -24.72 23.82 17.38
N GLY A 601 -24.82 22.53 17.73
CA GLY A 601 -23.64 21.68 17.95
C GLY A 601 -22.75 21.58 16.71
N ALA A 602 -23.35 21.39 15.53
CA ALA A 602 -22.63 21.36 14.26
C ALA A 602 -21.93 22.70 13.97
N ALA A 603 -22.60 23.82 14.25
CA ALA A 603 -22.03 25.15 14.10
C ALA A 603 -20.83 25.38 15.04
N LEU A 604 -20.90 24.93 16.29
CA LEU A 604 -19.77 25.04 17.23
C LEU A 604 -18.55 24.21 16.78
N ILE A 605 -18.78 22.99 16.27
CA ILE A 605 -17.72 22.17 15.67
C ILE A 605 -17.11 22.88 14.45
N ALA A 606 -17.96 23.47 13.60
CA ALA A 606 -17.52 24.21 12.43
C ALA A 606 -16.68 25.45 12.80
N ILE A 607 -17.11 26.23 13.80
CA ILE A 607 -16.40 27.40 14.33
C ILE A 607 -15.03 27.02 14.88
N SER A 608 -14.92 25.88 15.57
CA SER A 608 -13.63 25.42 16.13
C SER A 608 -12.52 25.32 15.07
N ARG A 609 -12.86 25.08 13.79
CA ARG A 609 -11.89 25.02 12.69
C ARG A 609 -11.32 26.38 12.28
N CYS A 610 -12.11 27.43 12.44
CA CYS A 610 -11.62 28.80 12.29
C CYS A 610 -10.73 29.19 13.48
N GLU A 611 -11.11 28.79 14.69
CA GLU A 611 -10.34 29.07 15.90
C GLU A 611 -8.98 28.33 15.93
N ASP A 612 -8.90 27.17 15.28
CA ASP A 612 -7.67 26.38 15.10
C ASP A 612 -6.82 26.84 13.88
N TYR A 613 -7.21 27.93 13.20
CA TYR A 613 -6.56 28.48 12.00
C TYR A 613 -6.37 27.46 10.85
N ARG A 614 -7.21 26.43 10.78
CA ARG A 614 -7.10 25.39 9.75
C ARG A 614 -7.97 25.62 8.52
N HIS A 615 -8.94 26.52 8.61
CA HIS A 615 -9.90 26.82 7.55
C HIS A 615 -10.32 28.29 7.59
N ASP A 616 -10.54 28.86 6.41
CA ASP A 616 -11.20 30.15 6.27
C ASP A 616 -12.72 30.01 6.51
N VAL A 617 -13.38 31.13 6.81
CA VAL A 617 -14.84 31.21 6.97
C VAL A 617 -15.57 30.66 5.74
N TYR A 618 -15.05 30.89 4.54
CA TYR A 618 -15.63 30.36 3.30
C TYR A 618 -15.56 28.83 3.22
N ASP A 619 -14.45 28.23 3.65
CA ASP A 619 -14.27 26.78 3.61
C ASP A 619 -15.23 26.09 4.58
N VAL A 620 -15.43 26.70 5.76
CA VAL A 620 -16.36 26.22 6.78
C VAL A 620 -17.80 26.38 6.35
N THR A 621 -18.19 27.53 5.80
CA THR A 621 -19.56 27.81 5.36
C THR A 621 -19.99 26.94 4.18
N VAL A 622 -19.14 26.77 3.16
CA VAL A 622 -19.42 25.84 2.05
C VAL A 622 -19.45 24.41 2.52
N GLY A 623 -18.56 24.02 3.43
CA GLY A 623 -18.60 22.71 4.09
C GLY A 623 -19.95 22.48 4.78
N SER A 624 -20.43 23.44 5.58
CA SER A 624 -21.71 23.36 6.28
C SER A 624 -22.88 23.22 5.31
N LEU A 625 -22.91 24.02 4.24
CA LEU A 625 -23.95 23.97 3.21
C LEU A 625 -23.96 22.62 2.48
N LEU A 626 -22.78 22.10 2.13
CA LEU A 626 -22.64 20.79 1.49
C LEU A 626 -23.18 19.67 2.39
N GLY A 627 -22.74 19.63 3.65
CA GLY A 627 -23.20 18.64 4.63
C GLY A 627 -24.71 18.70 4.86
N LEU A 628 -25.25 19.91 5.03
CA LEU A 628 -26.69 20.10 5.22
C LEU A 628 -27.51 19.74 3.97
N ALA A 629 -27.00 20.04 2.77
CA ALA A 629 -27.65 19.67 1.51
C ALA A 629 -27.71 18.15 1.35
N ILE A 630 -26.64 17.43 1.68
CA ILE A 630 -26.59 15.96 1.63
C ILE A 630 -27.51 15.35 2.69
N ALA A 631 -27.52 15.88 3.91
CA ALA A 631 -28.45 15.46 4.96
C ALA A 631 -29.91 15.68 4.55
N HIS A 632 -30.22 16.85 3.97
CA HIS A 632 -31.55 17.16 3.46
C HIS A 632 -31.95 16.23 2.31
N TYR A 633 -31.07 16.01 1.33
CA TYR A 633 -31.31 15.09 0.22
C TYR A 633 -31.60 13.67 0.72
N THR A 634 -30.76 13.17 1.63
CA THR A 634 -30.87 11.82 2.19
C THR A 634 -32.14 11.68 3.05
N TYR A 635 -32.46 12.69 3.86
CA TYR A 635 -33.71 12.74 4.62
C TYR A 635 -34.93 12.71 3.67
N ARG A 636 -34.95 13.55 2.63
CA ARG A 636 -36.06 13.64 1.67
C ARG A 636 -36.23 12.39 0.83
N ARG A 637 -35.18 11.58 0.65
CA ARG A 637 -35.26 10.28 -0.01
C ARG A 637 -36.15 9.29 0.75
N TYR A 638 -36.16 9.40 2.07
CA TYR A 638 -36.86 8.45 2.95
C TYR A 638 -38.09 9.03 3.64
N TYR A 639 -38.15 10.35 3.82
CA TYR A 639 -39.21 11.06 4.53
C TYR A 639 -39.86 12.16 3.66
N PRO A 640 -41.18 12.39 3.81
CA PRO A 640 -41.87 13.54 3.23
C PRO A 640 -41.32 14.89 3.70
N ALA A 641 -41.72 15.97 3.03
CA ALA A 641 -41.29 17.32 3.40
C ALA A 641 -41.76 17.65 4.82
N LEU A 642 -40.99 18.45 5.57
CA LEU A 642 -41.30 18.78 6.97
C LEU A 642 -42.64 19.52 7.16
N ARG A 643 -43.17 20.14 6.11
CA ARG A 643 -44.51 20.77 6.08
C ARG A 643 -45.65 19.76 5.85
N ASN A 644 -45.34 18.57 5.35
CA ASN A 644 -46.34 17.54 5.09
C ASN A 644 -46.90 17.01 6.42
N ARG A 645 -48.19 16.69 6.46
CA ARG A 645 -48.86 16.12 7.63
C ARG A 645 -48.22 14.82 8.12
N LEU A 646 -47.63 14.06 7.19
CA LEU A 646 -46.97 12.76 7.40
C LEU A 646 -45.43 12.87 7.50
N CYS A 647 -44.87 14.03 7.86
CA CYS A 647 -43.42 14.24 7.96
C CYS A 647 -42.71 13.30 8.95
N ALA A 648 -43.41 12.75 9.94
CA ALA A 648 -42.85 11.82 10.91
C ALA A 648 -42.78 10.36 10.42
N THR A 649 -43.43 10.02 9.31
CA THR A 649 -43.52 8.66 8.77
C THR A 649 -42.74 8.54 7.46
N PRO A 650 -41.86 7.53 7.31
CA PRO A 650 -41.13 7.32 6.07
C PRO A 650 -42.05 6.84 4.95
N PHE A 651 -41.61 6.96 3.71
CA PHE A 651 -42.29 6.37 2.55
C PHE A 651 -42.42 4.84 2.69
N PRO A 652 -43.46 4.21 2.13
CA PRO A 652 -43.61 2.76 2.17
C PRO A 652 -42.48 2.05 1.41
N ASN A 653 -42.20 0.80 1.78
CA ASN A 653 -41.22 -0.03 1.07
C ASN A 653 -41.77 -0.36 -0.33
N PRO A 654 -41.01 -0.13 -1.42
CA PRO A 654 -41.43 -0.54 -2.76
C PRO A 654 -41.78 -2.03 -2.88
N ALA A 655 -41.19 -2.89 -2.03
CA ALA A 655 -41.50 -4.32 -2.01
C ALA A 655 -42.87 -4.66 -1.39
N ASP A 656 -43.45 -3.75 -0.60
CA ASP A 656 -44.78 -3.93 0.00
C ASP A 656 -45.91 -3.48 -0.95
N GLU A 657 -45.60 -2.70 -1.99
CA GLU A 657 -46.53 -2.36 -3.08
C GLU A 657 -46.64 -3.53 -4.08
N LYS A 658 -47.31 -4.61 -3.67
CA LYS A 658 -47.92 -5.55 -4.62
C LYS A 658 -49.14 -4.88 -5.28
N GLY A 659 -48.87 -3.98 -6.21
CA GLY A 659 -49.89 -3.36 -7.04
C GLY A 659 -49.32 -2.24 -7.89
N TRP A 660 -48.98 -2.54 -9.14
CA TRP A 660 -48.73 -1.51 -10.15
C TRP A 660 -49.98 -0.65 -10.34
N GLY A 661 -50.06 0.45 -9.62
CA GLY A 661 -50.87 1.61 -9.95
C GLY A 661 -49.94 2.73 -10.34
N LYS A 662 -49.96 3.15 -11.61
CA LYS A 662 -49.28 4.37 -12.07
C LYS A 662 -49.71 5.54 -11.18
N VAL A 663 -48.79 6.07 -10.37
CA VAL A 663 -48.97 7.40 -9.77
C VAL A 663 -48.71 8.43 -10.86
N LYS A 664 -49.80 8.86 -11.50
CA LYS A 664 -49.86 10.13 -12.23
C LYS A 664 -50.01 11.23 -11.17
N GLY A 665 -49.06 12.16 -11.12
CA GLY A 665 -49.27 13.44 -10.44
C GLY A 665 -48.17 13.85 -9.48
N ASP A 666 -47.02 14.27 -10.01
CA ASP A 666 -46.11 15.22 -9.33
C ASP A 666 -45.69 16.38 -10.27
N GLU A 667 -46.28 16.50 -11.47
CA GLU A 667 -46.10 17.66 -12.37
C GLU A 667 -47.19 18.73 -12.21
N GLU A 668 -48.29 18.45 -11.49
CA GLU A 668 -49.38 19.42 -11.29
C GLU A 668 -49.15 20.39 -10.12
N SER A 669 -48.15 20.14 -9.27
CA SER A 669 -47.76 21.09 -8.20
C SER A 669 -46.75 22.16 -8.67
N ALA A 670 -46.18 22.00 -9.87
CA ALA A 670 -45.24 22.96 -10.46
C ALA A 670 -45.93 24.06 -11.30
N ARG A 671 -47.24 23.93 -11.60
CA ARG A 671 -48.01 24.91 -12.39
C ARG A 671 -48.90 25.85 -11.56
N GLY A 672 -48.93 25.72 -10.24
CA GLY A 672 -49.76 26.53 -9.35
C GLY A 672 -49.07 27.76 -8.73
N VAL A 673 -47.86 28.13 -9.17
CA VAL A 673 -47.04 29.18 -8.54
C VAL A 673 -46.75 30.37 -9.48
N GLN A 674 -47.45 30.47 -10.62
CA GLN A 674 -47.24 31.56 -11.59
C GLN A 674 -48.42 32.51 -11.74
N GLU A 675 -49.25 32.65 -10.72
CA GLU A 675 -50.33 33.64 -10.73
C GLU A 675 -50.69 34.07 -9.30
N PHE A 676 -49.82 34.83 -8.65
CA PHE A 676 -50.19 35.78 -7.59
C PHE A 676 -49.03 36.76 -7.36
N GLU A 677 -49.35 38.06 -7.39
CA GLU A 677 -48.52 39.25 -7.11
C GLU A 677 -47.62 39.81 -8.23
N LEU A 678 -48.23 40.62 -9.10
CA LEU A 678 -47.62 41.87 -9.55
C LEU A 678 -48.62 43.02 -9.36
N SER A 679 -48.19 43.98 -8.54
CA SER A 679 -48.58 45.40 -8.44
C SER A 679 -50.03 45.77 -8.05
N GLU A 680 -50.19 46.20 -6.78
CA GLU A 680 -50.95 47.40 -6.46
C GLU A 680 -50.00 48.43 -5.82
N PHE A 681 -49.74 49.52 -6.54
CA PHE A 681 -49.43 50.85 -6.01
C PHE A 681 -49.96 51.88 -7.03
N ASP A 682 -50.92 52.67 -6.55
CA ASP A 682 -51.38 54.00 -6.97
C ASP A 682 -51.91 54.24 -8.41
N GLU A 683 -53.22 54.50 -8.57
CA GLU A 683 -53.83 55.85 -8.72
C GLU A 683 -55.31 55.79 -9.15
N GLU A 684 -56.11 56.64 -8.48
CA GLU A 684 -57.37 57.31 -8.85
C GLU A 684 -58.33 56.77 -9.94
N GLY A 685 -59.64 56.80 -9.61
CA GLY A 685 -60.67 57.20 -10.59
C GLY A 685 -61.95 56.37 -10.63
N ASP A 686 -62.96 56.85 -9.91
CA ASP A 686 -64.41 56.91 -10.26
C ASP A 686 -65.22 55.66 -10.67
N GLY A 687 -66.43 55.59 -10.12
CA GLY A 687 -67.61 55.15 -10.87
C GLY A 687 -68.34 53.89 -10.38
N ASP A 688 -69.32 54.11 -9.50
CA ASP A 688 -70.66 53.50 -9.52
C ASP A 688 -70.86 52.10 -10.13
N SER A 689 -71.33 51.15 -9.32
CA SER A 689 -72.76 50.82 -9.22
C SER A 689 -73.04 49.39 -8.73
N GLU A 690 -73.92 49.33 -7.74
CA GLU A 690 -74.96 48.32 -7.55
C GLU A 690 -74.62 46.83 -7.42
N ALA A 691 -74.75 46.40 -6.16
CA ALA A 691 -75.89 45.58 -5.70
C ALA A 691 -75.74 44.04 -5.57
N ARG A 692 -76.01 43.64 -4.32
CA ARG A 692 -76.76 42.45 -3.86
C ARG A 692 -75.96 41.16 -3.61
N LEU A 693 -75.82 40.77 -2.33
CA LEU A 693 -76.74 39.90 -1.55
C LEU A 693 -76.68 38.45 -2.10
N LEU A 694 -76.45 37.35 -1.36
CA LEU A 694 -76.72 37.01 0.03
C LEU A 694 -76.09 35.64 0.34
N ASN A 695 -75.65 35.50 1.60
CA ASN A 695 -75.85 34.36 2.53
C ASN A 695 -75.84 32.89 2.07
N GLY A 696 -75.15 32.12 2.91
CA GLY A 696 -75.58 30.79 3.40
C GLY A 696 -74.64 29.68 2.94
N GLY A 697 -73.96 28.90 3.77
CA GLY A 697 -74.22 28.53 5.17
C GLY A 697 -74.43 27.02 5.24
N ARG A 698 -73.60 26.35 6.08
CA ARG A 698 -73.69 24.94 6.54
C ARG A 698 -73.37 23.88 5.47
N ARG A 699 -72.62 22.81 5.74
CA ARG A 699 -72.34 22.07 6.98
C ARG A 699 -70.87 21.68 7.08
#